data_AF-A0A178ZF72-F1
#
_entry.id   AF-A0A178ZF72-F1
#
_cell.length_a   1.000
_cell.length_b   1.000
_cell.length_c   1.000
_cell.angle_alpha   90.00
_cell.angle_beta   90.00
_cell.angle_gamma   90.00
#
_symmetry.space_group_name_H-M   'P 1'
#
loop_
_entity.id
_entity.type
_entity.pdbx_description
1 polymer ?
#
loop_
_entity_poly.entity_id
_entity_poly.type
_entity_poly.pdbx_seq_one_letter_code
_entity_poly.pdbx_strand_id
1 'polypeptide(L)'
;MNGTTNGVSTHGPTSNTLPASWYREEGMYELEKRGIFSKQWLCVSHSLRFREVGEFVNFEIAGYKFFVIRDRQNDLKAFLNICRHRAYPVIEKQSGQGGRASILACKYHGWSYGLSGNLAKAPRFETVDNFDKSQYSLYSVHLRIDRLGFVWVNLDAANPPTIAWEDHFQKVDEQPRQKDFSMDDFTFDHAWELEGEYNWKAMVDNYNECYHCTTAHPGILATTKLDTYDVKGIKGWIEHYSEPLDSVEHKYGVQPTYFFPNAAILISDGITYLTRFAPKSATSLKLEYEVYRHKSCTDQDFDTMNPFFKQVEREDLELCNAVQRNLNMDTYVKGPLHPHNEKGVIYFKNLVRDVLHKHMEEEQRAGQMIYPARRDDGNQEIAAEEAFCRLACDGIGSKGIPQCGRSTPVPQDAPPSVQSLSTARKAARAQAKHRLFYTIDYVSRVSYFDARSEYRDFRGFFVLFWISLTIMVITTCLRNIKETGHPLRVEVYALLSRNVISLGLSDAAMVASTALSLPIQKMVRGTNGVLRWRRAGIWIQGMFQALWLALWVSWPFLLSWTWTAQVFFALHTLTFLMKMHSYAFYNGHLSETEHRLRDLDKPETADRGKAVKYPGSPSRLRQMDSESSESEKEDEQDLAQLRRDLATELTSPLGQVTYPQNLRLSNYLDYVLCPTLCYELEYPRTPKIRWDDLFYKTLAVFGCIFLMITISEEFIMPVLADSAARLRLTTSLSEKGLILAETTSLMLFPFMITFLLVFLVIWEYILGAFAEITCFADRHFYSDWWNSSDWLEFSREWNIPVYHFLRRHVFFSSKTYFSTPVAMTITFLVSALGHELIMGCITKKLRGYGFIAMMLQLPIVALQRSKLVRGRWVLNNAAFWGSMILGLSTMCSLYVLV
;
A
#
# COMPACT_ATOMS: atom_id res chain seq x y z
N MET A 1 -52.31 23.33 36.52
CA MET A 1 -52.74 22.33 35.52
C MET A 1 -52.28 22.80 34.14
N ASN A 2 -51.90 21.82 33.31
CA ASN A 2 -51.52 21.87 31.88
C ASN A 2 -50.02 21.93 31.59
N GLY A 3 -49.41 20.76 31.70
CA GLY A 3 -48.18 20.42 31.00
C GLY A 3 -48.42 20.25 29.50
N THR A 4 -47.40 20.58 28.72
CA THR A 4 -47.22 20.12 27.35
C THR A 4 -45.82 19.52 27.26
N THR A 5 -45.80 18.22 27.01
CA THR A 5 -44.63 17.36 26.86
C THR A 5 -43.84 17.74 25.60
N ASN A 6 -42.54 17.96 25.74
CA ASN A 6 -41.60 18.10 24.63
C ASN A 6 -41.61 16.83 23.77
N GLY A 7 -42.08 16.95 22.54
CA GLY A 7 -42.05 15.88 21.55
C GLY A 7 -40.63 15.64 21.05
N VAL A 8 -40.12 14.42 21.22
CA VAL A 8 -38.98 13.88 20.49
C VAL A 8 -39.38 13.79 19.02
N SER A 9 -38.67 14.48 18.13
CA SER A 9 -38.88 14.33 16.69
C SER A 9 -38.38 12.96 16.25
N THR A 10 -39.27 11.97 16.22
CA THR A 10 -38.96 10.67 15.60
C THR A 10 -38.99 10.84 14.09
N HIS A 11 -37.82 10.88 13.47
CA HIS A 11 -37.73 10.75 12.01
C HIS A 11 -38.36 9.40 11.63
N GLY A 12 -39.32 9.37 10.70
CA GLY A 12 -39.99 8.14 10.28
C GLY A 12 -38.99 7.06 9.80
N PRO A 13 -39.39 5.77 9.78
CA PRO A 13 -38.50 4.67 9.43
C PRO A 13 -37.89 4.86 8.04
N THR A 14 -36.57 4.68 7.90
CA THR A 14 -35.89 4.74 6.60
C THR A 14 -36.33 3.59 5.70
N SER A 15 -37.08 3.89 4.63
CA SER A 15 -37.41 2.92 3.58
C SER A 15 -36.32 2.79 2.50
N ASN A 16 -35.19 3.48 2.68
CA ASN A 16 -34.07 3.50 1.75
C ASN A 16 -32.76 3.29 2.51
N THR A 17 -31.69 2.97 1.78
CA THR A 17 -30.32 3.02 2.28
C THR A 17 -29.98 4.42 2.81
N LEU A 18 -29.02 4.50 3.75
CA LEU A 18 -28.44 5.78 4.12
C LEU A 18 -27.80 6.43 2.88
N PRO A 19 -27.68 7.76 2.82
CA PRO A 19 -27.03 8.42 1.70
C PRO A 19 -25.59 7.91 1.53
N ALA A 20 -25.14 7.75 0.28
CA ALA A 20 -23.80 7.25 -0.03
C ALA A 20 -22.67 8.04 0.66
N SER A 21 -22.88 9.34 0.91
CA SER A 21 -21.96 10.20 1.67
C SER A 21 -21.69 9.67 3.08
N TRP A 22 -22.65 9.02 3.74
CA TRP A 22 -22.47 8.47 5.08
C TRP A 22 -21.49 7.29 5.11
N TYR A 23 -21.23 6.68 3.95
CA TYR A 23 -20.31 5.55 3.81
C TYR A 23 -18.93 5.95 3.28
N ARG A 24 -18.67 7.23 2.98
CA ARG A 24 -17.37 7.65 2.40
C ARG A 24 -16.79 8.95 2.97
N GLU A 25 -17.62 9.81 3.54
CA GLU A 25 -17.15 11.12 4.02
C GLU A 25 -16.46 11.01 5.38
N GLU A 26 -15.24 11.57 5.46
CA GLU A 26 -14.44 11.57 6.68
C GLU A 26 -15.12 12.33 7.82
N GLY A 27 -15.83 13.41 7.52
CA GLY A 27 -16.59 14.17 8.51
C GLY A 27 -17.69 13.35 9.18
N MET A 28 -18.31 12.41 8.44
CA MET A 28 -19.29 11.50 9.01
C MET A 28 -18.62 10.46 9.91
N TYR A 29 -17.47 9.91 9.48
CA TYR A 29 -16.70 8.97 10.29
C TYR A 29 -16.23 9.59 11.62
N GLU A 30 -15.77 10.85 11.60
CA GLU A 30 -15.40 11.56 12.82
C GLU A 30 -16.61 11.82 13.74
N LEU A 31 -17.80 12.07 13.18
CA LEU A 31 -19.03 12.17 13.97
C LEU A 31 -19.41 10.81 14.58
N GLU A 32 -19.28 9.71 13.84
CA GLU A 32 -19.51 8.35 14.33
C GLU A 32 -18.55 7.97 15.46
N LYS A 33 -17.27 8.37 15.36
CA LYS A 33 -16.28 8.20 16.43
C LYS A 33 -16.71 8.86 17.73
N ARG A 34 -17.27 10.07 17.68
CA ARG A 34 -17.71 10.81 18.87
C ARG A 34 -19.09 10.35 19.36
N GLY A 35 -20.07 10.26 18.46
CA GLY A 35 -21.46 9.97 18.81
C GLY A 35 -21.78 8.49 19.07
N ILE A 36 -21.05 7.57 18.43
CA ILE A 36 -21.29 6.13 18.53
C ILE A 36 -20.17 5.46 19.34
N PHE A 37 -18.97 5.34 18.76
CA PHE A 37 -17.94 4.46 19.30
C PHE A 37 -17.37 4.91 20.66
N SER A 38 -17.48 6.20 20.98
CA SER A 38 -17.01 6.71 22.28
C SER A 38 -18.06 6.68 23.40
N LYS A 39 -19.36 6.59 23.09
CA LYS A 39 -20.47 6.66 24.07
C LYS A 39 -21.22 5.35 24.26
N GLN A 40 -21.27 4.52 23.22
CA GLN A 40 -22.03 3.27 23.25
C GLN A 40 -21.20 2.15 23.89
N TRP A 41 -21.88 1.17 24.48
CA TRP A 41 -21.23 -0.05 24.95
C TRP A 41 -20.80 -0.91 23.77
N LEU A 42 -19.54 -1.35 23.79
CA LEU A 42 -18.91 -2.15 22.74
C LEU A 42 -18.62 -3.56 23.27
N CYS A 43 -19.11 -4.61 22.61
CA CYS A 43 -18.68 -5.97 22.94
C CYS A 43 -17.29 -6.21 22.34
N VAL A 44 -16.32 -6.57 23.17
CA VAL A 44 -14.91 -6.65 22.76
C VAL A 44 -14.28 -8.02 22.92
N SER A 45 -14.80 -8.89 23.78
CA SER A 45 -14.25 -10.25 23.95
C SER A 45 -15.19 -11.12 24.78
N HIS A 46 -14.72 -12.31 25.18
CA HIS A 46 -15.34 -13.14 26.20
C HIS A 46 -14.37 -13.43 27.35
N SER A 47 -14.90 -13.61 28.55
CA SER A 47 -14.12 -13.88 29.77
C SER A 47 -13.21 -15.12 29.66
N LEU A 48 -13.64 -16.15 28.92
CA LEU A 48 -12.88 -17.38 28.65
C LEU A 48 -11.57 -17.18 27.90
N ARG A 49 -11.39 -16.03 27.23
CA ARG A 49 -10.14 -15.68 26.55
C ARG A 49 -9.03 -15.28 27.53
N PHE A 50 -9.39 -14.91 28.76
CA PHE A 50 -8.48 -14.50 29.82
C PHE A 50 -8.52 -15.56 30.93
N ARG A 51 -7.62 -16.54 30.91
CA ARG A 51 -7.56 -17.64 31.88
C ARG A 51 -6.66 -17.33 33.07
N GLU A 52 -5.55 -16.64 32.84
CA GLU A 52 -4.51 -16.42 33.85
C GLU A 52 -4.29 -14.95 34.19
N VAL A 53 -3.84 -14.69 35.42
CA VAL A 53 -3.45 -13.34 35.86
C VAL A 53 -2.39 -12.76 34.92
N GLY A 54 -2.62 -11.52 34.51
CA GLY A 54 -1.77 -10.77 33.60
C GLY A 54 -2.07 -11.01 32.12
N GLU A 55 -2.94 -11.96 31.77
CA GLU A 55 -3.38 -12.12 30.39
C GLU A 55 -4.19 -10.90 29.95
N PHE A 56 -3.84 -10.37 28.79
CA PHE A 56 -4.46 -9.20 28.21
C PHE A 56 -4.72 -9.39 26.72
N VAL A 57 -5.62 -8.58 26.17
CA VAL A 57 -5.85 -8.41 24.73
C VAL A 57 -5.91 -6.92 24.42
N ASN A 58 -5.19 -6.48 23.39
CA ASN A 58 -5.21 -5.10 22.92
C ASN A 58 -6.25 -4.91 21.81
N PHE A 59 -6.88 -3.75 21.76
CA PHE A 59 -7.95 -3.40 20.83
C PHE A 59 -7.74 -2.00 20.26
N GLU A 60 -8.14 -1.82 19.00
CA GLU A 60 -8.22 -0.54 18.31
C GLU A 60 -9.55 -0.45 17.56
N ILE A 61 -10.48 0.36 18.05
CA ILE A 61 -11.80 0.54 17.45
C ILE A 61 -12.00 2.03 17.17
N ALA A 62 -12.21 2.37 15.90
CA ALA A 62 -12.43 3.74 15.46
C ALA A 62 -11.32 4.72 15.92
N GLY A 63 -10.07 4.25 15.93
CA GLY A 63 -8.89 5.00 16.36
C GLY A 63 -8.64 5.03 17.88
N TYR A 64 -9.56 4.53 18.70
CA TYR A 64 -9.35 4.43 20.16
C TYR A 64 -8.61 3.14 20.50
N LYS A 65 -7.44 3.28 21.14
CA LYS A 65 -6.59 2.16 21.54
C LYS A 65 -6.74 1.87 23.03
N PHE A 66 -7.12 0.66 23.37
CA PHE A 66 -7.32 0.21 24.75
C PHE A 66 -7.01 -1.28 24.87
N PHE A 67 -6.84 -1.77 26.09
CA PHE A 67 -6.64 -3.20 26.33
C PHE A 67 -7.48 -3.65 27.53
N VAL A 68 -7.89 -4.91 27.50
CA VAL A 68 -8.51 -5.61 28.64
C VAL A 68 -7.45 -6.54 29.24
N ILE A 69 -7.35 -6.60 30.57
CA ILE A 69 -6.39 -7.43 31.29
C ILE A 69 -7.03 -8.06 32.53
N ARG A 70 -6.63 -9.30 32.85
CA ARG A 70 -6.94 -9.94 34.13
C ARG A 70 -5.94 -9.52 35.20
N ASP A 71 -6.42 -8.87 36.25
CA ASP A 71 -5.58 -8.37 37.34
C ASP A 71 -5.24 -9.47 38.38
N ARG A 72 -4.54 -9.08 39.45
CA ARG A 72 -4.13 -10.01 40.52
C ARG A 72 -5.26 -10.41 41.45
N GLN A 73 -6.38 -9.70 41.42
CA GLN A 73 -7.62 -10.00 42.14
C GLN A 73 -8.51 -10.95 41.32
N ASN A 74 -8.06 -11.35 40.12
CA ASN A 74 -8.76 -12.19 39.18
C ASN A 74 -9.96 -11.49 38.50
N ASP A 75 -10.01 -10.16 38.55
CA ASP A 75 -11.00 -9.33 37.85
C ASP A 75 -10.48 -8.92 36.47
N LEU A 76 -11.39 -8.72 35.50
CA LEU A 76 -11.04 -8.03 34.26
C LEU A 76 -11.10 -6.51 34.46
N LYS A 77 -10.06 -5.82 34.01
CA LYS A 77 -9.97 -4.36 33.96
C LYS A 77 -9.67 -3.92 32.53
N ALA A 78 -10.11 -2.72 32.15
CA ALA A 78 -9.80 -2.14 30.85
C ALA A 78 -9.15 -0.76 31.01
N PHE A 79 -8.17 -0.46 30.16
CA PHE A 79 -7.45 0.81 30.19
C PHE A 79 -7.17 1.31 28.77
N LEU A 80 -7.16 2.63 28.60
CA LEU A 80 -6.60 3.23 27.38
C LEU A 80 -5.11 2.87 27.29
N ASN A 81 -4.66 2.52 26.09
CA ASN A 81 -3.28 2.09 25.85
C ASN A 81 -2.35 3.31 25.70
N ILE A 82 -2.31 4.15 26.73
CA ILE A 82 -1.66 5.47 26.73
C ILE A 82 -0.91 5.63 28.05
N CYS A 83 0.42 5.68 27.99
CA CYS A 83 1.24 6.02 29.15
C CYS A 83 0.95 7.48 29.56
N ARG A 84 0.66 7.70 30.84
CA ARG A 84 0.30 9.01 31.41
C ARG A 84 1.44 10.03 31.43
N HIS A 85 2.68 9.62 31.13
CA HIS A 85 3.80 10.56 31.03
C HIS A 85 3.80 11.32 29.70
N ARG A 86 3.93 10.61 28.57
CA ARG A 86 4.07 11.20 27.21
C ARG A 86 3.37 10.38 26.14
N ALA A 87 2.21 9.81 26.48
CA ALA A 87 1.29 9.10 25.60
C ALA A 87 1.83 7.88 24.83
N TYR A 88 3.02 7.37 25.17
CA TYR A 88 3.55 6.16 24.54
C TYR A 88 2.68 4.92 24.85
N PRO A 89 2.46 4.00 23.91
CA PRO A 89 1.67 2.79 24.16
C PRO A 89 2.29 1.93 25.27
N VAL A 90 1.47 1.50 26.21
CA VAL A 90 1.88 0.60 27.30
C VAL A 90 2.03 -0.84 26.78
N ILE A 91 1.14 -1.23 25.87
CA ILE A 91 1.14 -2.51 25.16
C ILE A 91 1.44 -2.25 23.68
N GLU A 92 2.52 -2.81 23.15
CA GLU A 92 2.89 -2.66 21.73
C GLU A 92 2.28 -3.72 20.81
N LYS A 93 1.51 -4.67 21.36
CA LYS A 93 0.80 -5.68 20.58
C LYS A 93 -0.28 -5.04 19.71
N GLN A 94 -0.51 -5.57 18.52
CA GLN A 94 -1.54 -5.06 17.61
C GLN A 94 -2.96 -5.35 18.13
N SER A 95 -3.96 -4.68 17.56
CA SER A 95 -5.37 -4.95 17.87
C SER A 95 -5.72 -6.41 17.59
N GLY A 96 -6.50 -7.01 18.50
CA GLY A 96 -6.90 -8.42 18.46
C GLY A 96 -5.86 -9.37 19.03
N GLN A 97 -4.61 -8.94 19.25
CA GLN A 97 -3.55 -9.80 19.79
C GLN A 97 -3.53 -9.83 21.32
N GLY A 98 -3.37 -11.04 21.86
CA GLY A 98 -3.22 -11.29 23.28
C GLY A 98 -1.76 -11.45 23.73
N GLY A 99 -1.57 -11.45 25.05
CA GLY A 99 -0.29 -11.74 25.69
C GLY A 99 -0.45 -11.81 27.21
N ARG A 100 0.66 -11.99 27.91
CA ARG A 100 0.69 -12.00 29.38
C ARG A 100 1.72 -11.01 29.91
N ALA A 101 1.34 -10.21 30.89
CA ALA A 101 2.20 -9.22 31.54
C ALA A 101 2.21 -9.42 33.06
N SER A 102 3.40 -9.43 33.67
CA SER A 102 3.54 -9.40 35.13
C SER A 102 3.52 -7.96 35.70
N ILE A 103 3.86 -7.00 34.85
CA ILE A 103 3.83 -5.56 35.08
C ILE A 103 3.61 -4.84 33.74
N LEU A 104 2.90 -3.71 33.77
CA LEU A 104 2.64 -2.90 32.58
C LEU A 104 3.72 -1.82 32.47
N ALA A 105 4.82 -2.11 31.76
CA ALA A 105 5.97 -1.21 31.68
C ALA A 105 6.02 -0.42 30.35
N CYS A 106 5.99 0.89 30.43
CA CYS A 106 6.17 1.80 29.29
C CYS A 106 7.64 1.80 28.84
N LYS A 107 7.88 1.42 27.58
CA LYS A 107 9.24 1.35 27.02
C LYS A 107 9.88 2.70 26.73
N TYR A 108 9.13 3.81 26.79
CA TYR A 108 9.69 5.12 26.47
C TYR A 108 10.62 5.63 27.58
N HIS A 109 10.13 5.71 28.81
CA HIS A 109 10.88 6.26 29.96
C HIS A 109 10.82 5.36 31.20
N GLY A 110 10.36 4.12 31.06
CA GLY A 110 10.35 3.14 32.15
C GLY A 110 9.31 3.40 33.25
N TRP A 111 8.25 4.17 32.96
CA TRP A 111 7.10 4.24 33.86
C TRP A 111 6.39 2.89 33.88
N SER A 112 6.13 2.36 35.07
CA SER A 112 5.54 1.03 35.24
C SER A 112 4.28 1.10 36.06
N TYR A 113 3.23 0.42 35.60
CA TYR A 113 1.92 0.34 36.21
C TYR A 113 1.64 -1.08 36.73
N GLY A 114 0.88 -1.17 37.81
CA GLY A 114 0.29 -2.43 38.26
C GLY A 114 -0.77 -2.93 37.27
N LEU A 115 -1.20 -4.19 37.41
CA LEU A 115 -2.25 -4.76 36.53
C LEU A 115 -3.62 -4.11 36.75
N SER A 116 -3.82 -3.45 37.88
CA SER A 116 -4.98 -2.59 38.18
C SER A 116 -4.81 -1.15 37.67
N GLY A 117 -3.76 -0.85 36.92
CA GLY A 117 -3.52 0.44 36.25
C GLY A 117 -2.86 1.52 37.11
N ASN A 118 -2.66 1.29 38.41
CA ASN A 118 -2.01 2.24 39.31
C ASN A 118 -0.52 2.43 38.95
N LEU A 119 -0.01 3.67 38.99
CA LEU A 119 1.41 3.94 38.73
C LEU A 119 2.29 3.42 39.86
N ALA A 120 3.06 2.37 39.59
CA ALA A 120 3.96 1.75 40.57
C ALA A 120 5.31 2.47 40.63
N LYS A 121 5.90 2.75 39.46
CA LYS A 121 7.24 3.36 39.34
C LYS A 121 7.27 4.43 38.26
N ALA A 122 7.83 5.59 38.61
CA ALA A 122 8.19 6.67 37.69
C ALA A 122 9.67 7.02 37.95
N PRO A 123 10.62 6.55 37.13
CA PRO A 123 12.04 6.76 37.40
C PRO A 123 12.40 8.24 37.49
N ARG A 124 13.16 8.63 38.54
CA ARG A 124 13.64 10.00 38.81
C ARG A 124 12.55 11.01 39.20
N PHE A 125 11.30 10.60 39.35
CA PHE A 125 10.24 11.48 39.81
C PHE A 125 10.24 11.67 41.33
N GLU A 126 11.04 10.89 42.07
CA GLU A 126 11.32 11.11 43.49
C GLU A 126 12.01 12.46 43.78
N THR A 127 12.62 13.10 42.78
CA THR A 127 13.25 14.42 42.91
C THR A 127 12.35 15.57 42.48
N VAL A 128 11.10 15.31 42.07
CA VAL A 128 10.15 16.32 41.62
C VAL A 128 9.23 16.67 42.79
N ASP A 129 9.26 17.93 43.22
CA ASP A 129 8.39 18.41 44.29
C ASP A 129 6.92 18.24 43.92
N ASN A 130 6.10 17.81 44.89
CA ASN A 130 4.65 17.61 44.75
C ASN A 130 4.19 16.60 43.70
N PHE A 131 5.05 15.66 43.26
CA PHE A 131 4.62 14.59 42.36
C PHE A 131 3.81 13.50 43.10
N ASP A 132 2.50 13.47 42.88
CA ASP A 132 1.62 12.41 43.37
C ASP A 132 1.38 11.33 42.30
N LYS A 133 1.93 10.14 42.51
CA LYS A 133 1.73 8.97 41.62
C LYS A 133 0.25 8.62 41.41
N SER A 134 -0.61 8.89 42.39
CA SER A 134 -2.02 8.50 42.34
C SER A 134 -2.76 9.16 41.17
N GLN A 135 -2.38 10.39 40.82
CA GLN A 135 -2.97 11.20 39.74
C GLN A 135 -2.63 10.69 38.33
N TYR A 136 -1.59 9.84 38.23
CA TYR A 136 -1.05 9.34 36.98
C TYR A 136 -1.30 7.84 36.76
N SER A 137 -2.34 7.27 37.36
CA SER A 137 -2.83 5.93 37.01
C SER A 137 -3.30 5.88 35.55
N LEU A 138 -3.25 4.71 34.90
CA LEU A 138 -3.76 4.56 33.55
C LEU A 138 -5.24 4.99 33.47
N TYR A 139 -5.63 5.59 32.36
CA TYR A 139 -7.03 5.97 32.15
C TYR A 139 -7.89 4.71 32.05
N SER A 140 -8.74 4.49 33.05
CA SER A 140 -9.67 3.36 33.08
C SER A 140 -10.74 3.50 32.00
N VAL A 141 -11.06 2.38 31.37
CA VAL A 141 -12.20 2.22 30.47
C VAL A 141 -13.28 1.46 31.23
N HIS A 142 -14.53 1.90 31.11
CA HIS A 142 -15.65 1.22 31.77
C HIS A 142 -15.74 -0.20 31.23
N LEU A 143 -15.93 -1.17 32.13
CA LEU A 143 -16.01 -2.58 31.77
C LEU A 143 -17.22 -3.22 32.44
N ARG A 144 -17.96 -4.04 31.69
CA ARG A 144 -19.03 -4.89 32.19
C ARG A 144 -18.84 -6.30 31.64
N ILE A 145 -19.08 -7.30 32.49
CA ILE A 145 -19.23 -8.68 32.05
C ILE A 145 -20.72 -9.01 32.18
N ASP A 146 -21.33 -9.50 31.12
CA ASP A 146 -22.74 -9.92 31.14
C ASP A 146 -22.90 -11.33 31.74
N ARG A 147 -24.15 -11.79 31.87
CA ARG A 147 -24.45 -13.11 32.46
C ARG A 147 -23.82 -14.27 31.68
N LEU A 148 -23.66 -14.12 30.37
CA LEU A 148 -23.08 -15.15 29.51
C LEU A 148 -21.55 -15.12 29.51
N GLY A 149 -20.94 -14.05 30.03
CA GLY A 149 -19.49 -13.89 30.14
C GLY A 149 -18.87 -13.03 29.06
N PHE A 150 -19.66 -12.37 28.20
CA PHE A 150 -19.14 -11.42 27.21
C PHE A 150 -18.64 -10.16 27.90
N VAL A 151 -17.54 -9.64 27.39
CA VAL A 151 -16.83 -8.48 27.92
C VAL A 151 -17.20 -7.28 27.09
N TRP A 152 -17.80 -6.30 27.77
CA TRP A 152 -18.29 -5.06 27.20
C TRP A 152 -17.50 -3.88 27.75
N VAL A 153 -17.24 -2.88 26.91
CA VAL A 153 -16.52 -1.67 27.31
C VAL A 153 -17.25 -0.41 26.88
N ASN A 154 -17.06 0.68 27.62
CA ASN A 154 -17.51 2.01 27.23
C ASN A 154 -16.36 3.01 27.43
N LEU A 155 -16.04 3.76 26.37
CA LEU A 155 -14.88 4.65 26.32
C LEU A 155 -15.15 6.04 26.92
N ASP A 156 -16.41 6.34 27.24
CA ASP A 156 -16.84 7.62 27.82
C ASP A 156 -16.02 7.97 29.07
N ALA A 157 -15.60 9.23 29.13
CA ALA A 157 -14.85 9.78 30.24
C ALA A 157 -15.70 10.02 31.49
N ALA A 158 -17.00 10.23 31.32
CA ALA A 158 -17.93 10.39 32.42
C ALA A 158 -17.92 9.15 33.33
N ASN A 159 -18.02 9.34 34.64
CA ASN A 159 -18.12 8.26 35.60
C ASN A 159 -19.31 8.53 36.56
N PRO A 160 -20.43 7.77 36.44
CA PRO A 160 -20.68 6.67 35.50
C PRO A 160 -20.77 7.14 34.04
N PRO A 161 -20.68 6.23 33.04
CA PRO A 161 -20.78 6.60 31.62
C PRO A 161 -22.15 7.20 31.30
N THR A 162 -22.21 8.11 30.31
CA THR A 162 -23.44 8.83 29.93
C THR A 162 -24.57 7.90 29.51
N ILE A 163 -24.24 6.73 28.94
CA ILE A 163 -25.19 5.68 28.60
C ILE A 163 -24.97 4.51 29.56
N ALA A 164 -25.90 4.33 30.49
CA ALA A 164 -25.87 3.18 31.39
C ALA A 164 -26.01 1.86 30.59
N TRP A 165 -25.43 0.78 31.10
CA TRP A 165 -25.50 -0.54 30.47
C TRP A 165 -26.95 -0.98 30.26
N GLU A 166 -27.78 -0.77 31.29
CA GLU A 166 -29.19 -1.13 31.31
C GLU A 166 -29.99 -0.33 30.26
N ASP A 167 -29.61 0.93 30.04
CA ASP A 167 -30.23 1.78 29.02
C ASP A 167 -29.87 1.36 27.60
N HIS A 168 -28.82 0.56 27.39
CA HIS A 168 -28.44 0.07 26.06
C HIS A 168 -28.85 -1.40 25.85
N PHE A 169 -28.48 -2.27 26.78
CA PHE A 169 -28.46 -3.73 26.61
C PHE A 169 -29.17 -4.50 27.73
N GLN A 170 -30.10 -3.87 28.46
CA GLN A 170 -30.94 -4.59 29.42
C GLN A 170 -31.59 -5.82 28.75
N LYS A 171 -31.37 -7.00 29.34
CA LYS A 171 -31.86 -8.32 28.90
C LYS A 171 -31.26 -8.86 27.60
N VAL A 172 -30.19 -8.26 27.07
CA VAL A 172 -29.51 -8.79 25.87
C VAL A 172 -28.99 -10.21 26.08
N ASP A 173 -28.69 -10.58 27.32
CA ASP A 173 -28.18 -11.85 27.80
C ASP A 173 -29.27 -12.74 28.42
N GLU A 174 -30.54 -12.37 28.28
CA GLU A 174 -31.73 -13.12 28.75
C GLU A 174 -32.64 -13.53 27.58
N GLN A 175 -32.09 -13.63 26.36
CA GLN A 175 -32.86 -13.99 25.17
C GLN A 175 -33.51 -15.37 25.36
N PRO A 176 -34.83 -15.51 25.15
CA PRO A 176 -35.52 -16.79 25.35
C PRO A 176 -34.91 -17.96 24.56
N ARG A 177 -34.41 -17.70 23.34
CA ARG A 177 -33.74 -18.69 22.48
C ARG A 177 -32.37 -19.17 22.99
N GLN A 178 -31.77 -18.44 23.92
CA GLN A 178 -30.47 -18.74 24.54
C GLN A 178 -30.61 -19.27 25.97
N LYS A 179 -31.83 -19.60 26.43
CA LYS A 179 -32.07 -20.03 27.82
C LYS A 179 -31.27 -21.28 28.20
N ASP A 180 -31.13 -22.21 27.26
CA ASP A 180 -30.42 -23.49 27.46
C ASP A 180 -28.95 -23.42 27.00
N PHE A 181 -28.47 -22.25 26.56
CA PHE A 181 -27.10 -22.04 26.11
C PHE A 181 -26.20 -21.62 27.29
N SER A 182 -25.04 -22.28 27.42
CA SER A 182 -24.01 -21.92 28.39
C SER A 182 -22.63 -21.85 27.73
N MET A 183 -21.91 -20.76 27.97
CA MET A 183 -20.51 -20.63 27.55
C MET A 183 -19.56 -21.53 28.36
N ASP A 184 -20.00 -22.07 29.50
CA ASP A 184 -19.19 -23.00 30.30
C ASP A 184 -18.88 -24.30 29.54
N ASP A 185 -19.69 -24.67 28.55
CA ASP A 185 -19.46 -25.84 27.70
C ASP A 185 -18.42 -25.58 26.60
N PHE A 186 -17.92 -24.35 26.48
CA PHE A 186 -16.99 -23.94 25.44
C PHE A 186 -15.61 -23.60 26.00
N THR A 187 -14.62 -23.58 25.11
CA THR A 187 -13.27 -23.09 25.40
C THR A 187 -12.82 -22.17 24.28
N PHE A 188 -12.09 -21.11 24.63
CA PHE A 188 -11.41 -20.29 23.62
C PHE A 188 -10.41 -21.16 22.85
N ASP A 189 -10.55 -21.19 21.53
CA ASP A 189 -9.70 -21.99 20.64
C ASP A 189 -8.65 -21.09 19.96
N HIS A 190 -9.09 -20.18 19.10
CA HIS A 190 -8.22 -19.22 18.42
C HIS A 190 -8.94 -17.91 18.07
N ALA A 191 -8.16 -16.95 17.58
CA ALA A 191 -8.66 -15.73 16.98
C ALA A 191 -8.06 -15.56 15.58
N TRP A 192 -8.79 -14.88 14.69
CA TRP A 192 -8.34 -14.56 13.33
C TRP A 192 -8.97 -13.24 12.87
N GLU A 193 -8.51 -12.71 11.73
CA GLU A 193 -8.92 -11.39 11.26
C GLU A 193 -9.05 -11.34 9.73
N LEU A 194 -9.85 -10.37 9.26
CA LEU A 194 -9.96 -9.97 7.86
C LEU A 194 -9.90 -8.44 7.78
N GLU A 195 -9.46 -7.94 6.63
CA GLU A 195 -9.44 -6.51 6.34
C GLU A 195 -10.29 -6.21 5.09
N GLY A 196 -11.24 -5.29 5.26
CA GLY A 196 -12.11 -4.81 4.18
C GLY A 196 -11.80 -3.37 3.79
N GLU A 197 -11.87 -3.07 2.49
CA GLU A 197 -11.79 -1.73 1.93
C GLU A 197 -13.19 -1.09 1.80
N TYR A 198 -13.99 -1.22 2.87
CA TYR A 198 -15.34 -0.68 2.96
C TYR A 198 -15.66 -0.11 4.34
N ASN A 199 -16.67 0.77 4.37
CA ASN A 199 -17.19 1.35 5.61
C ASN A 199 -17.80 0.26 6.50
N TRP A 200 -17.65 0.38 7.82
CA TRP A 200 -18.19 -0.58 8.79
C TRP A 200 -19.69 -0.85 8.63
N LYS A 201 -20.47 0.18 8.29
CA LYS A 201 -21.92 0.06 8.07
C LYS A 201 -22.26 -0.82 6.87
N ALA A 202 -21.41 -0.90 5.85
CA ALA A 202 -21.67 -1.74 4.68
C ALA A 202 -21.70 -3.23 5.06
N MET A 203 -20.79 -3.66 5.93
CA MET A 203 -20.79 -5.03 6.45
C MET A 203 -21.93 -5.29 7.43
N VAL A 204 -22.28 -4.31 8.25
CA VAL A 204 -23.41 -4.45 9.16
C VAL A 204 -24.75 -4.47 8.40
N ASP A 205 -24.86 -3.73 7.31
CA ASP A 205 -25.98 -3.82 6.37
C ASP A 205 -26.06 -5.26 5.82
N ASN A 206 -24.96 -5.77 5.25
CA ASN A 206 -24.88 -7.13 4.70
C ASN A 206 -25.21 -8.22 5.75
N TYR A 207 -24.69 -8.08 6.98
CA TYR A 207 -24.91 -9.06 8.04
C TYR A 207 -26.36 -9.13 8.52
N ASN A 208 -27.12 -8.03 8.46
CA ASN A 208 -28.46 -7.93 9.05
C ASN A 208 -29.61 -8.22 8.07
N GLU A 209 -29.32 -8.92 6.98
CA GLU A 209 -30.29 -9.50 6.05
C GLU A 209 -29.73 -10.78 5.44
N CYS A 210 -30.60 -11.58 4.83
CA CYS A 210 -30.22 -12.77 4.07
C CYS A 210 -30.91 -12.80 2.70
N TYR A 211 -31.22 -11.61 2.18
CA TYR A 211 -31.79 -11.44 0.85
C TYR A 211 -30.76 -11.78 -0.23
N HIS A 212 -29.49 -11.43 -0.01
CA HIS A 212 -28.38 -11.81 -0.91
C HIS A 212 -27.98 -13.28 -0.81
N CYS A 213 -28.30 -13.97 0.30
CA CYS A 213 -27.81 -15.33 0.58
C CYS A 213 -28.13 -16.34 -0.52
N THR A 214 -29.33 -16.27 -1.11
CA THR A 214 -29.75 -17.15 -2.22
C THR A 214 -28.85 -17.03 -3.45
N THR A 215 -28.25 -15.86 -3.66
CA THR A 215 -27.41 -15.55 -4.82
C THR A 215 -25.93 -15.72 -4.51
N ALA A 216 -25.51 -15.34 -3.31
CA ALA A 216 -24.10 -15.23 -2.95
C ALA A 216 -23.53 -16.41 -2.17
N HIS A 217 -24.35 -17.18 -1.45
CA HIS A 217 -23.89 -18.23 -0.54
C HIS A 217 -24.49 -19.60 -0.88
N PRO A 218 -23.97 -20.28 -1.93
CA PRO A 218 -24.40 -21.65 -2.27
C PRO A 218 -24.31 -22.63 -1.09
N GLY A 219 -23.34 -22.40 -0.19
CA GLY A 219 -23.12 -23.22 0.99
C GLY A 219 -24.21 -23.09 2.06
N ILE A 220 -24.81 -21.90 2.24
CA ILE A 220 -25.88 -21.68 3.23
C ILE A 220 -27.18 -22.35 2.80
N LEU A 221 -27.46 -22.37 1.49
CA LEU A 221 -28.62 -23.06 0.91
C LEU A 221 -28.62 -24.58 1.19
N ALA A 222 -27.45 -25.16 1.49
CA ALA A 222 -27.33 -26.58 1.81
C ALA A 222 -27.67 -26.91 3.27
N THR A 223 -27.90 -25.92 4.13
CA THR A 223 -28.14 -26.14 5.57
C THR A 223 -29.39 -25.45 6.11
N THR A 224 -29.82 -24.34 5.49
CA THR A 224 -30.82 -23.42 6.07
C THR A 224 -32.03 -23.23 5.16
N LYS A 225 -33.25 -23.29 5.72
CA LYS A 225 -34.50 -22.93 5.03
C LYS A 225 -34.68 -21.42 4.98
N LEU A 226 -34.14 -20.78 3.94
CA LEU A 226 -34.12 -19.31 3.83
C LEU A 226 -35.51 -18.66 3.73
N ASP A 227 -36.54 -19.41 3.35
CA ASP A 227 -37.94 -18.95 3.36
C ASP A 227 -38.51 -18.75 4.77
N THR A 228 -37.87 -19.34 5.78
CA THR A 228 -38.19 -19.14 7.21
C THR A 228 -37.36 -18.04 7.87
N TYR A 229 -36.42 -17.42 7.13
CA TYR A 229 -35.50 -16.44 7.69
C TYR A 229 -36.25 -15.17 8.12
N ASP A 230 -36.04 -14.77 9.37
CA ASP A 230 -36.63 -13.56 9.92
C ASP A 230 -35.69 -12.87 10.91
N VAL A 231 -35.83 -11.55 11.06
CA VAL A 231 -35.03 -10.77 12.01
C VAL A 231 -35.88 -9.91 12.94
N LYS A 232 -35.44 -9.76 14.18
CA LYS A 232 -36.13 -8.96 15.19
C LYS A 232 -35.16 -7.97 15.83
N GLY A 233 -35.35 -6.68 15.54
CA GLY A 233 -34.65 -5.60 16.21
C GLY A 233 -35.24 -5.34 17.60
N ILE A 234 -34.39 -5.32 18.62
CA ILE A 234 -34.77 -5.07 20.01
C ILE A 234 -33.75 -4.10 20.61
N LYS A 235 -34.15 -2.85 20.82
CA LYS A 235 -33.32 -1.82 21.44
C LYS A 235 -31.96 -1.70 20.74
N GLY A 236 -30.87 -2.23 21.31
CA GLY A 236 -29.51 -2.21 20.78
C GLY A 236 -29.04 -3.50 20.07
N TRP A 237 -29.87 -4.53 19.91
CA TRP A 237 -29.48 -5.77 19.24
C TRP A 237 -30.49 -6.24 18.19
N ILE A 238 -30.05 -7.11 17.29
CA ILE A 238 -30.87 -7.72 16.24
C ILE A 238 -30.72 -9.23 16.34
N GLU A 239 -31.83 -9.91 16.56
CA GLU A 239 -31.91 -11.37 16.64
C GLU A 239 -32.27 -11.94 15.27
N HIS A 240 -31.58 -12.99 14.87
CA HIS A 240 -31.81 -13.69 13.61
C HIS A 240 -32.47 -15.05 13.89
N TYR A 241 -33.46 -15.40 13.06
CA TYR A 241 -34.24 -16.61 13.16
C TYR A 241 -34.23 -17.32 11.81
N SER A 242 -33.99 -18.63 11.82
CA SER A 242 -34.09 -19.47 10.62
C SER A 242 -34.24 -20.93 11.04
N GLU A 243 -35.06 -21.69 10.32
CA GLU A 243 -35.16 -23.13 10.50
C GLU A 243 -34.06 -23.86 9.69
N PRO A 244 -33.47 -24.93 10.25
CA PRO A 244 -32.57 -25.79 9.49
C PRO A 244 -33.36 -26.63 8.48
N LEU A 245 -32.66 -27.18 7.47
CA LEU A 245 -33.24 -28.23 6.62
C LEU A 245 -33.56 -29.49 7.44
N ASP A 246 -34.60 -30.24 7.06
CA ASP A 246 -35.04 -31.44 7.79
C ASP A 246 -33.97 -32.54 7.89
N SER A 247 -32.95 -32.46 7.03
CA SER A 247 -31.79 -33.35 7.00
C SER A 247 -30.68 -32.99 7.99
N VAL A 248 -30.80 -31.88 8.73
CA VAL A 248 -29.78 -31.36 9.64
C VAL A 248 -30.32 -31.35 11.07
N GLU A 249 -29.69 -32.13 11.93
CA GLU A 249 -30.05 -32.20 13.35
C GLU A 249 -29.22 -31.20 14.15
N HIS A 250 -29.89 -30.34 14.93
CA HIS A 250 -29.25 -29.33 15.77
C HIS A 250 -29.80 -29.32 17.20
N LYS A 251 -28.92 -29.14 18.20
CA LYS A 251 -29.30 -29.06 19.62
C LYS A 251 -29.78 -27.65 20.00
N TYR A 252 -29.05 -26.62 19.60
CA TYR A 252 -29.34 -25.21 19.84
C TYR A 252 -29.78 -24.47 18.57
N GLY A 253 -29.50 -25.03 17.39
CA GLY A 253 -29.68 -24.37 16.09
C GLY A 253 -28.62 -23.29 15.84
N VAL A 254 -28.67 -22.68 14.66
CA VAL A 254 -27.81 -21.54 14.30
C VAL A 254 -28.50 -20.26 14.75
N GLN A 255 -27.85 -19.52 15.64
CA GLN A 255 -28.48 -18.46 16.43
C GLN A 255 -27.71 -17.12 16.37
N PRO A 256 -27.67 -16.44 15.20
CA PRO A 256 -26.94 -15.18 15.06
C PRO A 256 -27.59 -14.03 15.85
N THR A 257 -26.77 -13.15 16.41
CA THR A 257 -27.20 -11.89 17.03
C THR A 257 -26.22 -10.79 16.67
N TYR A 258 -26.71 -9.65 16.21
CA TYR A 258 -25.89 -8.44 16.07
C TYR A 258 -26.08 -7.52 17.29
N PHE A 259 -24.99 -6.99 17.81
CA PHE A 259 -24.95 -6.02 18.90
C PHE A 259 -24.44 -4.67 18.38
N PHE A 260 -25.30 -3.67 18.40
CA PHE A 260 -24.95 -2.32 17.96
C PHE A 260 -23.93 -1.68 18.92
N PRO A 261 -22.83 -1.09 18.44
CA PRO A 261 -22.49 -0.85 17.03
C PRO A 261 -21.45 -1.81 16.44
N ASN A 262 -20.79 -2.65 17.24
CA ASN A 262 -19.47 -3.18 16.87
C ASN A 262 -19.32 -4.69 16.93
N ALA A 263 -20.35 -5.49 17.24
CA ALA A 263 -20.15 -6.93 17.38
C ALA A 263 -21.31 -7.77 16.88
N ALA A 264 -21.02 -9.01 16.53
CA ALA A 264 -21.99 -10.04 16.27
C ALA A 264 -21.56 -11.35 16.93
N ILE A 265 -22.52 -12.12 17.41
CA ILE A 265 -22.30 -13.46 17.94
C ILE A 265 -23.07 -14.46 17.09
N LEU A 266 -22.40 -15.55 16.73
CA LEU A 266 -23.03 -16.73 16.17
C LEU A 266 -22.94 -17.87 17.17
N ILE A 267 -24.09 -18.33 17.66
CA ILE A 267 -24.17 -19.54 18.50
C ILE A 267 -24.54 -20.73 17.61
N SER A 268 -23.83 -21.84 17.76
CA SER A 268 -24.15 -23.14 17.16
C SER A 268 -23.70 -24.28 18.09
N ASP A 269 -24.03 -25.53 17.75
CA ASP A 269 -23.78 -26.70 18.59
C ASP A 269 -22.29 -26.98 18.86
N GLY A 270 -21.46 -26.83 17.83
CA GLY A 270 -20.03 -27.15 17.92
C GLY A 270 -19.14 -25.94 18.15
N ILE A 271 -19.54 -24.76 17.64
CA ILE A 271 -18.70 -23.56 17.62
C ILE A 271 -19.55 -22.32 17.92
N THR A 272 -19.02 -21.42 18.74
CA THR A 272 -19.54 -20.06 18.90
C THR A 272 -18.50 -19.07 18.38
N TYR A 273 -18.94 -18.12 17.53
CA TYR A 273 -18.09 -17.04 17.03
C TYR A 273 -18.49 -15.71 17.66
N LEU A 274 -17.50 -14.92 18.06
CA LEU A 274 -17.66 -13.49 18.32
C LEU A 274 -16.93 -12.71 17.24
N THR A 275 -17.67 -12.01 16.40
CA THR A 275 -17.17 -11.12 15.36
C THR A 275 -17.19 -9.69 15.87
N ARG A 276 -16.10 -8.94 15.66
CA ARG A 276 -16.02 -7.50 15.94
C ARG A 276 -15.78 -6.71 14.68
N PHE A 277 -16.59 -5.69 14.49
CA PHE A 277 -16.45 -4.68 13.46
C PHE A 277 -15.62 -3.53 14.05
N ALA A 278 -14.34 -3.44 13.68
CA ALA A 278 -13.39 -2.44 14.16
C ALA A 278 -13.02 -1.45 13.03
N PRO A 279 -13.74 -0.32 12.90
CA PRO A 279 -13.52 0.63 11.81
C PRO A 279 -12.14 1.28 11.90
N LYS A 280 -11.43 1.37 10.76
CA LYS A 280 -10.13 2.04 10.67
C LYS A 280 -10.21 3.44 10.05
N SER A 281 -11.18 3.66 9.16
CA SER A 281 -11.44 4.94 8.49
C SER A 281 -12.88 5.01 7.98
N ALA A 282 -13.25 6.10 7.28
CA ALA A 282 -14.52 6.21 6.59
C ALA A 282 -14.78 5.11 5.54
N THR A 283 -13.76 4.44 5.03
CA THR A 283 -13.89 3.41 3.98
C THR A 283 -13.02 2.18 4.23
N SER A 284 -12.68 1.88 5.48
CA SER A 284 -11.90 0.68 5.83
C SER A 284 -12.33 0.10 7.18
N LEU A 285 -12.41 -1.22 7.23
CA LEU A 285 -12.84 -2.00 8.37
C LEU A 285 -11.85 -3.13 8.65
N LYS A 286 -11.53 -3.37 9.93
CA LYS A 286 -10.98 -4.64 10.39
C LYS A 286 -12.10 -5.49 10.98
N LEU A 287 -12.23 -6.73 10.53
CA LEU A 287 -13.06 -7.74 11.17
C LEU A 287 -12.17 -8.62 12.04
N GLU A 288 -12.50 -8.74 13.32
CA GLU A 288 -11.77 -9.60 14.25
C GLU A 288 -12.69 -10.67 14.80
N TYR A 289 -12.27 -11.92 14.74
CA TYR A 289 -13.05 -13.09 15.13
C TYR A 289 -12.41 -13.78 16.33
N GLU A 290 -13.21 -14.15 17.31
CA GLU A 290 -12.85 -15.11 18.35
C GLU A 290 -13.67 -16.38 18.18
N VAL A 291 -13.00 -17.52 18.20
CA VAL A 291 -13.60 -18.84 18.01
C VAL A 291 -13.62 -19.56 19.35
N TYR A 292 -14.82 -19.95 19.78
CA TYR A 292 -15.06 -20.73 20.98
C TYR A 292 -15.55 -22.11 20.57
N ARG A 293 -14.81 -23.15 20.94
CA ARG A 293 -15.11 -24.52 20.55
C ARG A 293 -15.80 -25.24 21.71
N HIS A 294 -16.91 -25.92 21.43
CA HIS A 294 -17.61 -26.75 22.40
C HIS A 294 -16.71 -27.92 22.83
N LYS A 295 -16.69 -28.24 24.13
CA LYS A 295 -15.82 -29.28 24.72
C LYS A 295 -16.04 -30.68 24.14
N SER A 296 -17.23 -30.94 23.59
CA SER A 296 -17.56 -32.22 22.92
C SER A 296 -17.35 -32.20 21.40
N CYS A 297 -17.00 -31.07 20.79
CA CYS A 297 -16.81 -30.99 19.34
C CYS A 297 -15.52 -31.72 18.96
N THR A 298 -15.59 -32.71 18.07
CA THR A 298 -14.41 -33.45 17.59
C THR A 298 -13.56 -32.58 16.66
N ASP A 299 -12.28 -32.93 16.46
CA ASP A 299 -11.40 -32.19 15.54
C ASP A 299 -11.93 -32.25 14.11
N GLN A 300 -12.47 -33.40 13.70
CA GLN A 300 -13.06 -33.61 12.37
C GLN A 300 -14.26 -32.69 12.12
N ASP A 301 -15.16 -32.54 13.09
CA ASP A 301 -16.32 -31.66 12.96
C ASP A 301 -15.89 -30.19 12.93
N PHE A 302 -14.93 -29.81 13.77
CA PHE A 302 -14.37 -28.47 13.82
C PHE A 302 -13.69 -28.09 12.50
N ASP A 303 -12.88 -28.99 11.94
CA ASP A 303 -12.18 -28.81 10.66
C ASP A 303 -13.13 -28.77 9.46
N THR A 304 -14.39 -29.16 9.63
CA THR A 304 -15.44 -28.99 8.62
C THR A 304 -16.14 -27.64 8.77
N MET A 305 -16.55 -27.28 9.99
CA MET A 305 -17.32 -26.07 10.26
C MET A 305 -16.51 -24.77 10.13
N ASN A 306 -15.27 -24.73 10.64
CA ASN A 306 -14.47 -23.52 10.66
C ASN A 306 -14.06 -23.01 9.26
N PRO A 307 -13.63 -23.86 8.32
CA PRO A 307 -13.38 -23.42 6.94
C PRO A 307 -14.62 -22.94 6.20
N PHE A 308 -15.78 -23.57 6.45
CA PHE A 308 -17.07 -23.14 5.87
C PHE A 308 -17.42 -21.72 6.29
N PHE A 309 -17.34 -21.41 7.59
CA PHE A 309 -17.61 -20.06 8.09
C PHE A 309 -16.64 -19.03 7.50
N LYS A 310 -15.34 -19.35 7.46
CA LYS A 310 -14.32 -18.49 6.82
C LYS A 310 -14.56 -18.30 5.32
N GLN A 311 -15.24 -19.23 4.65
CA GLN A 311 -15.62 -19.07 3.25
C GLN A 311 -16.73 -18.03 3.09
N VAL A 312 -17.81 -18.15 3.86
CA VAL A 312 -18.95 -17.19 3.82
C VAL A 312 -18.46 -15.77 4.12
N GLU A 313 -17.64 -15.59 5.15
CA GLU A 313 -17.08 -14.28 5.52
C GLU A 313 -16.20 -13.67 4.40
N ARG A 314 -15.51 -14.50 3.60
CA ARG A 314 -14.77 -14.02 2.42
C ARG A 314 -15.69 -13.64 1.28
N GLU A 315 -16.79 -14.37 1.08
CA GLU A 315 -17.79 -14.04 0.07
C GLU A 315 -18.42 -12.66 0.38
N ASP A 316 -18.80 -12.43 1.64
CA ASP A 316 -19.34 -11.14 2.10
C ASP A 316 -18.35 -9.98 1.98
N LEU A 317 -17.08 -10.23 2.29
CA LEU A 317 -16.02 -9.25 2.15
C LEU A 317 -15.90 -8.74 0.70
N GLU A 318 -15.97 -9.65 -0.28
CA GLU A 318 -15.91 -9.28 -1.70
C GLU A 318 -17.15 -8.49 -2.15
N LEU A 319 -18.35 -8.86 -1.65
CA LEU A 319 -19.58 -8.11 -1.90
C LEU A 319 -19.47 -6.68 -1.36
N CYS A 320 -19.06 -6.52 -0.10
CA CYS A 320 -18.93 -5.22 0.55
C CYS A 320 -17.86 -4.34 -0.13
N ASN A 321 -16.73 -4.92 -0.54
CA ASN A 321 -15.70 -4.22 -1.33
C ASN A 321 -16.25 -3.72 -2.66
N ALA A 322 -17.07 -4.53 -3.35
CA ALA A 322 -17.72 -4.13 -4.59
C ALA A 322 -18.74 -3.01 -4.38
N VAL A 323 -19.56 -3.11 -3.33
CA VAL A 323 -20.53 -2.08 -2.93
C VAL A 323 -19.81 -0.76 -2.64
N GLN A 324 -18.76 -0.77 -1.81
CA GLN A 324 -18.03 0.45 -1.47
C GLN A 324 -17.41 1.12 -2.71
N ARG A 325 -16.86 0.35 -3.65
CA ARG A 325 -16.32 0.91 -4.90
C ARG A 325 -17.37 1.74 -5.65
N ASN A 326 -18.63 1.30 -5.67
CA ASN A 326 -19.73 2.05 -6.27
C ASN A 326 -20.23 3.19 -5.37
N LEU A 327 -20.28 3.00 -4.04
CA LEU A 327 -20.61 4.07 -3.10
C LEU A 327 -19.59 5.22 -3.17
N ASN A 328 -18.35 4.95 -3.56
CA ASN A 328 -17.31 5.97 -3.77
C ASN A 328 -17.48 6.74 -5.09
N MET A 329 -18.32 6.26 -6.01
CA MET A 329 -18.67 7.01 -7.21
C MET A 329 -19.73 8.05 -6.83
N ASP A 330 -19.50 9.32 -7.14
CA ASP A 330 -20.44 10.43 -6.86
C ASP A 330 -21.76 10.36 -7.67
N THR A 331 -22.10 9.20 -8.23
CA THR A 331 -23.29 8.95 -9.05
C THR A 331 -24.42 8.27 -8.29
N TYR A 332 -24.12 7.52 -7.23
CA TYR A 332 -25.15 6.86 -6.40
C TYR A 332 -25.47 7.70 -5.16
N VAL A 333 -26.77 7.89 -4.88
CA VAL A 333 -27.24 8.63 -3.70
C VAL A 333 -27.81 7.70 -2.65
N LYS A 334 -28.83 6.91 -3.01
CA LYS A 334 -29.52 5.93 -2.15
C LYS A 334 -30.36 4.97 -3.02
N GLY A 335 -30.84 3.88 -2.42
CA GLY A 335 -31.74 2.91 -3.05
C GLY A 335 -32.80 2.42 -2.07
N PRO A 336 -33.94 1.90 -2.56
CA PRO A 336 -35.01 1.38 -1.72
C PRO A 336 -34.58 0.09 -1.01
N LEU A 337 -35.08 -0.12 0.20
CA LEU A 337 -34.93 -1.36 0.97
C LEU A 337 -36.23 -2.14 0.99
N HIS A 338 -36.15 -3.46 0.88
CA HIS A 338 -37.27 -4.37 0.97
C HIS A 338 -37.79 -4.42 2.42
N PRO A 339 -39.07 -4.08 2.67
CA PRO A 339 -39.59 -3.86 4.02
C PRO A 339 -39.65 -5.14 4.88
N HIS A 340 -39.67 -6.32 4.26
CA HIS A 340 -39.66 -7.60 4.96
C HIS A 340 -38.23 -8.18 5.05
N ASN A 341 -37.65 -8.57 3.91
CA ASN A 341 -36.32 -9.19 3.82
C ASN A 341 -35.15 -8.33 4.33
N GLU A 342 -35.24 -7.01 4.30
CA GLU A 342 -34.16 -6.10 4.76
C GLU A 342 -34.57 -5.30 6.00
N LYS A 343 -35.55 -5.80 6.78
CA LYS A 343 -36.03 -5.08 7.98
C LYS A 343 -34.97 -4.92 9.07
N GLY A 344 -34.00 -5.84 9.16
CA GLY A 344 -32.86 -5.71 10.06
C GLY A 344 -31.96 -4.54 9.68
N VAL A 345 -31.69 -4.38 8.38
CA VAL A 345 -30.96 -3.23 7.81
C VAL A 345 -31.70 -1.92 8.08
N ILE A 346 -33.02 -1.90 7.87
CA ILE A 346 -33.86 -0.74 8.18
C ILE A 346 -33.76 -0.38 9.67
N TYR A 347 -33.86 -1.37 10.57
CA TYR A 347 -33.74 -1.16 12.01
C TYR A 347 -32.37 -0.58 12.40
N PHE A 348 -31.28 -1.18 11.91
CA PHE A 348 -29.92 -0.72 12.14
C PHE A 348 -29.69 0.71 11.66
N LYS A 349 -30.14 1.05 10.44
CA LYS A 349 -29.96 2.40 9.87
C LYS A 349 -30.70 3.47 10.67
N ASN A 350 -31.87 3.15 11.20
CA ASN A 350 -32.59 4.06 12.09
C ASN A 350 -31.81 4.27 13.40
N LEU A 351 -31.22 3.23 14.00
CA LEU A 351 -30.36 3.39 15.18
C LEU A 351 -29.17 4.32 14.92
N VAL A 352 -28.44 4.09 13.82
CA VAL A 352 -27.30 4.95 13.42
C VAL A 352 -27.77 6.39 13.29
N ARG A 353 -28.83 6.63 12.53
CA ARG A 353 -29.36 7.97 12.28
C ARG A 353 -29.78 8.63 13.59
N ASP A 354 -30.56 7.97 14.42
CA ASP A 354 -31.12 8.55 15.64
C ASP A 354 -30.01 8.91 16.65
N VAL A 355 -28.99 8.06 16.79
CA VAL A 355 -27.83 8.33 17.65
C VAL A 355 -27.02 9.52 17.14
N LEU A 356 -26.71 9.57 15.84
CA LEU A 356 -25.89 10.65 15.27
C LEU A 356 -26.63 11.99 15.26
N HIS A 357 -27.92 12.00 14.94
CA HIS A 357 -28.73 13.22 14.99
C HIS A 357 -28.81 13.75 16.42
N LYS A 358 -29.10 12.90 17.41
CA LYS A 358 -29.12 13.30 18.83
C LYS A 358 -27.77 13.87 19.28
N HIS A 359 -26.66 13.24 18.90
CA HIS A 359 -25.33 13.75 19.25
C HIS A 359 -25.02 15.08 18.56
N MET A 360 -25.37 15.23 17.29
CA MET A 360 -25.21 16.49 16.56
C MET A 360 -26.03 17.62 17.21
N GLU A 361 -27.26 17.34 17.66
CA GLU A 361 -28.07 18.30 18.43
C GLU A 361 -27.45 18.67 19.79
N GLU A 362 -26.74 17.74 20.43
CA GLU A 362 -25.94 18.03 21.65
C GLU A 362 -24.77 18.97 21.31
N GLU A 363 -23.99 18.68 20.26
CA GLU A 363 -22.87 19.52 19.82
C GLU A 363 -23.34 20.93 19.40
N GLN A 364 -24.46 21.03 18.68
CA GLN A 364 -25.06 22.30 18.29
C GLN A 364 -25.54 23.12 19.49
N ARG A 365 -26.17 22.49 20.48
CA ARG A 365 -26.59 23.16 21.72
C ARG A 365 -25.39 23.61 22.56
N ALA A 366 -24.30 22.84 22.56
CA ALA A 366 -23.06 23.21 23.24
C ALA A 366 -22.24 24.27 22.48
N GLY A 367 -22.52 24.48 21.18
CA GLY A 367 -21.77 25.39 20.32
C GLY A 367 -20.34 24.90 20.00
N GLN A 368 -20.04 23.63 20.28
CA GLN A 368 -18.71 23.03 20.09
C GLN A 368 -18.83 21.52 19.87
N MET A 369 -17.81 20.94 19.23
CA MET A 369 -17.69 19.48 19.15
C MET A 369 -17.47 18.88 20.54
N ILE A 370 -18.17 17.77 20.82
CA ILE A 370 -18.12 17.08 22.11
C ILE A 370 -17.28 15.82 21.91
N TYR A 371 -16.27 15.60 22.77
CA TYR A 371 -15.39 14.43 22.72
C TYR A 371 -15.56 13.57 23.98
N PRO A 372 -16.56 12.67 24.06
CA PRO A 372 -16.89 11.94 25.27
C PRO A 372 -15.74 11.10 25.84
N ALA A 373 -14.89 10.50 25.00
CA ALA A 373 -13.74 9.73 25.47
C ALA A 373 -12.54 10.58 25.99
N ARG A 374 -12.55 11.90 25.77
CA ARG A 374 -11.47 12.80 26.20
C ARG A 374 -11.50 12.95 27.72
N ARG A 375 -10.36 12.72 28.37
CA ARG A 375 -10.19 12.85 29.81
C ARG A 375 -9.76 14.28 30.13
N ASP A 376 -10.51 14.94 31.00
CA ASP A 376 -10.18 16.26 31.54
C ASP A 376 -9.35 16.07 32.83
N ASP A 377 -8.25 16.79 32.97
CA ASP A 377 -7.42 16.82 34.19
C ASP A 377 -7.83 17.96 35.14
N GLY A 378 -8.85 18.75 34.77
CA GLY A 378 -9.35 19.89 35.54
C GLY A 378 -8.41 21.09 35.54
N ASN A 379 -7.35 21.07 34.73
CA ASN A 379 -6.36 22.14 34.69
C ASN A 379 -6.86 23.29 33.79
N GLN A 380 -7.14 24.43 34.40
CA GLN A 380 -7.63 25.62 33.71
C GLN A 380 -6.63 26.17 32.66
N GLU A 381 -5.32 26.01 32.89
CA GLU A 381 -4.30 26.45 31.93
C GLU A 381 -4.34 25.60 30.66
N ILE A 382 -4.42 24.27 30.80
CA ILE A 382 -4.56 23.34 29.67
C ILE A 382 -5.89 23.58 28.94
N ALA A 383 -6.98 23.85 29.68
CA ALA A 383 -8.26 24.20 29.08
C ALA A 383 -8.17 25.49 28.23
N ALA A 384 -7.38 26.47 28.66
CA ALA A 384 -7.11 27.69 27.90
C ALA A 384 -6.24 27.44 26.66
N GLU A 385 -5.20 26.60 26.75
CA GLU A 385 -4.38 26.20 25.60
C GLU A 385 -5.19 25.41 24.56
N GLU A 386 -6.05 24.51 25.01
CA GLU A 386 -6.99 23.78 24.16
C GLU A 386 -8.04 24.73 23.53
N ALA A 387 -8.49 25.75 24.26
CA ALA A 387 -9.36 26.79 23.70
C ALA A 387 -8.63 27.63 22.64
N PHE A 388 -7.35 27.94 22.83
CA PHE A 388 -6.52 28.57 21.81
C PHE A 388 -6.38 27.67 20.58
N CYS A 389 -6.13 26.37 20.75
CA CYS A 389 -6.07 25.41 19.65
C CYS A 389 -7.40 25.38 18.88
N ARG A 390 -8.54 25.33 19.59
CA ARG A 390 -9.87 25.44 18.98
C ARG A 390 -10.05 26.74 18.22
N LEU A 391 -9.76 27.90 18.81
CA LEU A 391 -9.82 29.20 18.14
C LEU A 391 -8.91 29.26 16.90
N ALA A 392 -7.73 28.63 16.93
CA ALA A 392 -6.81 28.56 15.81
C ALA A 392 -7.31 27.62 14.70
N CYS A 393 -7.97 26.51 15.06
CA CYS A 393 -8.54 25.56 14.11
C CYS A 393 -9.91 26.01 13.55
N ASP A 394 -10.70 26.73 14.36
CA ASP A 394 -12.07 27.18 14.11
C ASP A 394 -12.16 28.66 13.69
N GLY A 395 -11.03 29.37 13.59
CA GLY A 395 -10.92 30.83 13.54
C GLY A 395 -11.88 31.55 12.58
N ILE A 396 -12.66 32.47 13.16
CA ILE A 396 -13.62 33.40 12.53
C ILE A 396 -14.88 32.70 12.00
N GLY A 397 -15.94 32.71 12.82
CA GLY A 397 -17.36 32.53 12.49
C GLY A 397 -17.68 31.78 11.19
N SER A 398 -18.09 30.52 11.33
CA SER A 398 -18.98 29.82 10.39
C SER A 398 -18.75 30.13 8.90
N LYS A 399 -17.66 29.62 8.31
CA LYS A 399 -17.59 29.06 6.95
C LYS A 399 -16.15 28.65 6.63
N GLY A 400 -15.92 27.34 6.57
CA GLY A 400 -14.79 26.76 5.84
C GLY A 400 -13.51 26.56 6.66
N ILE A 401 -13.20 25.28 6.88
CA ILE A 401 -11.94 24.75 7.39
C ILE A 401 -10.72 25.37 6.64
N PRO A 402 -9.68 25.85 7.33
CA PRO A 402 -8.50 26.43 6.68
C PRO A 402 -7.58 25.35 6.12
N GLN A 403 -7.48 25.28 4.78
CA GLN A 403 -6.39 24.61 4.09
C GLN A 403 -5.09 25.42 4.28
N CYS A 404 -4.07 24.79 4.87
CA CYS A 404 -2.68 25.21 4.72
C CYS A 404 -2.28 25.07 3.26
N GLY A 405 -2.14 26.22 2.59
CA GLY A 405 -1.78 26.35 1.20
C GLY A 405 -2.24 27.71 0.70
N ARG A 406 -1.44 28.75 0.89
CA ARG A 406 -1.71 30.07 0.27
C ARG A 406 -1.77 29.90 -1.25
N SER A 407 -2.98 29.78 -1.79
CA SER A 407 -3.30 30.19 -3.15
C SER A 407 -4.09 31.48 -3.05
N THR A 408 -3.58 32.54 -3.68
CA THR A 408 -4.29 33.80 -3.90
C THR A 408 -5.70 33.50 -4.41
N PRO A 409 -6.77 34.11 -3.85
CA PRO A 409 -8.11 33.96 -4.39
C PRO A 409 -8.12 34.36 -5.88
N VAL A 410 -8.59 33.47 -6.74
CA VAL A 410 -8.77 33.77 -8.16
C VAL A 410 -9.92 34.79 -8.28
N PRO A 411 -9.74 35.93 -8.96
CA PRO A 411 -10.80 36.92 -9.17
C PRO A 411 -12.05 36.32 -9.83
N GLN A 412 -13.26 36.82 -9.50
CA GLN A 412 -14.52 36.30 -10.06
C GLN A 412 -14.62 36.51 -11.59
N ASP A 413 -13.86 37.45 -12.13
CA ASP A 413 -13.69 37.79 -13.55
C ASP A 413 -12.61 36.97 -14.27
N ALA A 414 -11.95 36.03 -13.58
CA ALA A 414 -10.94 35.18 -14.23
C ALA A 414 -11.56 34.19 -15.23
N PRO A 415 -10.85 33.84 -16.33
CA PRO A 415 -11.33 32.89 -17.33
C PRO A 415 -11.77 31.54 -16.74
N PRO A 416 -12.79 30.87 -17.32
CA PRO A 416 -13.30 29.57 -16.84
C PRO A 416 -12.22 28.50 -16.63
N SER A 417 -11.19 28.47 -17.48
CA SER A 417 -10.01 27.60 -17.33
C SER A 417 -9.22 27.81 -16.02
N VAL A 418 -9.13 29.05 -15.52
CA VAL A 418 -8.41 29.37 -14.27
C VAL A 418 -9.23 28.95 -13.06
N GLN A 419 -10.55 29.09 -13.14
CA GLN A 419 -11.47 28.64 -12.09
C GLN A 419 -11.50 27.10 -11.98
N SER A 420 -11.45 26.37 -13.10
CA SER A 420 -11.39 24.91 -13.10
C SER A 420 -10.08 24.37 -12.53
N LEU A 421 -8.93 24.99 -12.83
CA LEU A 421 -7.62 24.65 -12.24
C LEU A 421 -7.59 24.82 -10.72
N SER A 422 -8.15 25.93 -10.21
CA SER A 422 -8.30 26.17 -8.76
C SER A 422 -9.16 25.10 -8.09
N THR A 423 -10.27 24.72 -8.74
CA THR A 423 -11.20 23.70 -8.23
C THR A 423 -10.57 22.30 -8.25
N ALA A 424 -9.87 21.94 -9.33
CA ALA A 424 -9.14 20.69 -9.46
C ALA A 424 -8.06 20.54 -8.38
N ARG A 425 -7.37 21.62 -8.00
CA ARG A 425 -6.41 21.63 -6.88
C ARG A 425 -7.03 21.21 -5.55
N LYS A 426 -8.28 21.60 -5.30
CA LYS A 426 -9.02 21.20 -4.09
C LYS A 426 -9.50 19.75 -4.16
N ALA A 427 -9.82 19.25 -5.36
CA ALA A 427 -10.32 17.89 -5.60
C ALA A 427 -9.22 16.82 -5.80
N ALA A 428 -7.99 17.20 -6.13
CA ALA A 428 -6.90 16.29 -6.51
C ALA A 428 -6.57 15.21 -5.46
N ARG A 429 -6.87 15.47 -4.17
CA ARG A 429 -6.68 14.50 -3.08
C ARG A 429 -7.62 13.28 -3.15
N ALA A 430 -8.75 13.36 -3.86
CA ALA A 430 -9.75 12.29 -3.92
C ALA A 430 -9.73 11.46 -5.23
N GLN A 431 -9.17 11.99 -6.33
CA GLN A 431 -9.39 11.45 -7.69
C GLN A 431 -8.13 10.93 -8.41
N ALA A 432 -7.07 10.55 -7.70
CA ALA A 432 -5.82 10.05 -8.31
C ALA A 432 -6.01 8.86 -9.28
N LYS A 433 -7.15 8.15 -9.21
CA LYS A 433 -7.47 6.94 -10.00
C LYS A 433 -8.04 7.22 -11.41
N HIS A 434 -8.42 8.45 -11.77
CA HIS A 434 -9.09 8.78 -13.05
C HIS A 434 -8.31 9.80 -13.92
N ARG A 435 -6.98 9.66 -14.01
CA ARG A 435 -6.15 10.51 -14.85
C ARG A 435 -6.18 10.11 -16.32
N LEU A 436 -5.99 11.08 -17.20
CA LEU A 436 -5.96 10.86 -18.64
C LEU A 436 -4.69 10.10 -18.98
N PHE A 437 -3.56 10.52 -18.44
CA PHE A 437 -2.26 9.91 -18.67
C PHE A 437 -1.98 8.75 -17.70
N TYR A 438 -1.28 7.71 -18.17
CA TYR A 438 -0.88 6.59 -17.31
C TYR A 438 0.09 7.10 -16.22
N THR A 439 -0.41 7.22 -15.00
CA THR A 439 0.32 7.73 -13.83
C THR A 439 0.82 6.56 -12.98
N ILE A 440 2.03 6.67 -12.44
CA ILE A 440 2.55 5.70 -11.47
C ILE A 440 2.15 6.15 -10.07
N ASP A 441 1.56 5.24 -9.32
CA ASP A 441 1.14 5.51 -7.94
C ASP A 441 2.34 5.35 -7.00
N TYR A 442 3.00 6.47 -6.71
CA TYR A 442 4.11 6.51 -5.75
C TYR A 442 3.56 6.64 -4.34
N VAL A 443 3.84 5.65 -3.50
CA VAL A 443 3.34 5.56 -2.12
C VAL A 443 4.53 5.44 -1.16
N SER A 444 4.39 5.95 0.07
CA SER A 444 5.42 5.80 1.10
C SER A 444 5.54 4.33 1.52
N ARG A 445 6.66 3.69 1.16
CA ARG A 445 6.95 2.28 1.49
C ARG A 445 8.45 2.02 1.58
N VAL A 446 8.83 1.02 2.37
CA VAL A 446 10.23 0.62 2.57
C VAL A 446 10.61 -0.55 1.65
N SER A 447 11.92 -0.71 1.41
CA SER A 447 12.44 -1.88 0.68
C SER A 447 12.19 -3.18 1.47
N TYR A 448 12.12 -4.32 0.78
CA TYR A 448 11.94 -5.63 1.42
C TYR A 448 13.09 -6.00 2.37
N PHE A 449 14.33 -5.60 2.08
CA PHE A 449 15.48 -5.86 2.96
C PHE A 449 15.67 -4.80 4.06
N ASP A 450 14.82 -3.76 4.11
CA ASP A 450 14.84 -2.78 5.21
C ASP A 450 14.45 -3.49 6.52
N ALA A 451 15.17 -3.21 7.60
CA ALA A 451 14.89 -3.78 8.92
C ALA A 451 13.46 -3.51 9.42
N ARG A 452 12.83 -2.42 8.94
CA ARG A 452 11.46 -2.01 9.25
C ARG A 452 10.40 -2.62 8.34
N SER A 453 10.80 -3.38 7.32
CA SER A 453 9.87 -4.07 6.42
C SER A 453 9.04 -5.11 7.17
N GLU A 454 7.76 -5.22 6.81
CA GLU A 454 6.86 -6.27 7.29
C GLU A 454 7.21 -7.64 6.72
N TYR A 455 7.97 -7.69 5.61
CA TYR A 455 8.48 -8.91 5.00
C TYR A 455 9.62 -9.51 5.85
N ARG A 456 9.41 -10.70 6.43
CA ARG A 456 10.36 -11.34 7.36
C ARG A 456 10.92 -12.68 6.89
N ASP A 457 10.31 -13.33 5.90
CA ASP A 457 10.54 -14.74 5.58
C ASP A 457 11.96 -15.08 5.08
N PHE A 458 12.72 -14.08 4.59
CA PHE A 458 14.05 -14.28 4.00
C PHE A 458 15.23 -13.74 4.84
N ARG A 459 14.98 -13.16 6.03
CA ARG A 459 16.03 -12.49 6.81
C ARG A 459 17.16 -13.43 7.25
N GLY A 460 16.83 -14.66 7.64
CA GLY A 460 17.82 -15.65 8.07
C GLY A 460 18.78 -16.06 6.94
N PHE A 461 18.24 -16.35 5.75
CA PHE A 461 19.05 -16.68 4.58
C PHE A 461 19.91 -15.52 4.10
N PHE A 462 19.38 -14.29 4.18
CA PHE A 462 20.16 -13.09 3.87
C PHE A 462 21.37 -12.93 4.80
N VAL A 463 21.21 -13.15 6.10
CA VAL A 463 22.34 -13.11 7.06
C VAL A 463 23.33 -14.25 6.78
N LEU A 464 22.84 -15.47 6.50
CA LEU A 464 23.68 -16.62 6.16
C LEU A 464 24.51 -16.38 4.89
N PHE A 465 23.94 -15.70 3.89
CA PHE A 465 24.64 -15.29 2.67
C PHE A 465 25.85 -14.41 2.99
N TRP A 466 25.69 -13.39 3.84
CA TRP A 466 26.79 -12.52 4.27
C TRP A 466 27.86 -13.25 5.09
N ILE A 467 27.45 -14.17 5.97
CA ILE A 467 28.40 -15.02 6.71
C ILE A 467 29.21 -15.89 5.75
N SER A 468 28.56 -16.51 4.77
CA SER A 468 29.21 -17.36 3.77
C SER A 468 30.21 -16.58 2.91
N LEU A 469 29.85 -15.36 2.49
CA LEU A 469 30.78 -14.47 1.77
C LEU A 469 31.97 -14.05 2.62
N THR A 470 31.75 -13.80 3.91
CA THR A 470 32.85 -13.47 4.84
C THR A 470 33.83 -14.64 4.97
N ILE A 471 33.32 -15.86 5.11
CA ILE A 471 34.14 -17.08 5.16
C ILE A 471 34.93 -17.25 3.85
N MET A 472 34.28 -17.03 2.70
CA MET A 472 34.92 -17.08 1.39
C MET A 472 36.08 -16.08 1.31
N VAL A 473 35.87 -14.81 1.69
CA VAL A 473 36.94 -13.79 1.68
C VAL A 473 38.10 -14.19 2.58
N ILE A 474 37.83 -14.62 3.82
CA ILE A 474 38.88 -15.05 4.75
C ILE A 474 39.70 -16.20 4.15
N THR A 475 39.02 -17.19 3.58
CA THR A 475 39.66 -18.36 2.95
C THR A 475 40.51 -17.95 1.75
N THR A 476 39.99 -17.07 0.89
CA THR A 476 40.71 -16.52 -0.25
C THR A 476 41.94 -15.73 0.18
N CYS A 477 41.82 -14.86 1.20
CA CYS A 477 42.95 -14.10 1.73
C CYS A 477 44.07 -15.03 2.25
N LEU A 478 43.72 -16.07 3.01
CA LEU A 478 44.69 -17.04 3.51
C LEU A 478 45.39 -17.80 2.37
N ARG A 479 44.64 -18.19 1.34
CA ARG A 479 45.18 -18.84 0.15
C ARG A 479 46.14 -17.91 -0.61
N ASN A 480 45.76 -16.65 -0.81
CA ASN A 480 46.59 -15.66 -1.49
C ASN A 480 47.88 -15.35 -0.73
N ILE A 481 47.83 -15.24 0.60
CA ILE A 481 49.04 -15.10 1.44
C ILE A 481 50.00 -16.26 1.20
N LYS A 482 49.47 -17.50 1.12
CA LYS A 482 50.27 -18.69 0.87
C LYS A 482 50.88 -18.73 -0.53
N GLU A 483 50.13 -18.35 -1.57
CA GLU A 483 50.56 -18.46 -2.97
C GLU A 483 51.42 -17.27 -3.44
N THR A 484 51.12 -16.06 -2.99
CA THR A 484 51.69 -14.80 -3.52
C THR A 484 52.43 -13.96 -2.48
N GLY A 485 52.29 -14.27 -1.19
CA GLY A 485 52.84 -13.47 -0.09
C GLY A 485 51.99 -12.26 0.31
N HIS A 486 50.91 -11.96 -0.42
CA HIS A 486 49.98 -10.85 -0.15
C HIS A 486 48.54 -11.35 0.02
N PRO A 487 47.71 -10.70 0.85
CA PRO A 487 46.32 -11.14 1.07
C PRO A 487 45.38 -10.90 -0.10
N LEU A 488 45.70 -9.96 -1.00
CA LEU A 488 44.84 -9.57 -2.11
C LEU A 488 45.68 -9.41 -3.38
N ARG A 489 45.11 -9.86 -4.51
CA ARG A 489 45.55 -9.47 -5.84
C ARG A 489 44.90 -8.10 -6.16
N VAL A 490 45.57 -7.26 -6.93
CA VAL A 490 45.16 -5.85 -7.14
C VAL A 490 45.11 -5.49 -8.64
N GLU A 491 44.97 -6.50 -9.50
CA GLU A 491 45.08 -6.34 -10.96
C GLU A 491 43.83 -5.67 -11.55
N VAL A 492 42.65 -6.07 -11.09
CA VAL A 492 41.36 -5.52 -11.53
C VAL A 492 41.14 -4.11 -10.95
N TYR A 493 41.68 -3.83 -9.77
CA TYR A 493 41.63 -2.47 -9.19
C TYR A 493 42.39 -1.44 -10.06
N ALA A 494 43.52 -1.84 -10.64
CA ALA A 494 44.27 -0.98 -11.58
C ALA A 494 43.45 -0.67 -12.85
N LEU A 495 42.59 -1.59 -13.30
CA LEU A 495 41.68 -1.36 -14.43
C LEU A 495 40.50 -0.44 -14.07
N LEU A 496 40.00 -0.51 -12.84
CA LEU A 496 38.89 0.32 -12.35
C LEU A 496 39.30 1.76 -12.04
N SER A 497 40.53 1.95 -11.55
CA SER A 497 41.08 3.29 -11.24
C SER A 497 41.57 4.04 -12.47
N ARG A 498 41.70 3.36 -13.62
CA ARG A 498 42.07 3.98 -14.89
C ARG A 498 40.91 4.85 -15.42
N ASN A 499 41.24 6.05 -15.92
CA ASN A 499 40.29 6.99 -16.53
C ASN A 499 39.25 7.64 -15.59
N VAL A 500 39.27 7.41 -14.27
CA VAL A 500 38.24 7.88 -13.32
C VAL A 500 37.96 9.39 -13.40
N ILE A 501 38.99 10.23 -13.48
CA ILE A 501 38.79 11.70 -13.56
C ILE A 501 38.12 12.10 -14.88
N SER A 502 38.60 11.54 -16.00
CA SER A 502 38.03 11.78 -17.33
C SER A 502 36.57 11.29 -17.40
N LEU A 503 36.29 10.14 -16.77
CA LEU A 503 34.96 9.59 -16.63
C LEU A 503 34.05 10.54 -15.83
N GLY A 504 34.46 10.97 -14.64
CA GLY A 504 33.67 11.85 -13.78
C GLY A 504 33.36 13.21 -14.42
N LEU A 505 34.33 13.83 -15.09
CA LEU A 505 34.10 15.09 -15.82
C LEU A 505 33.16 14.91 -17.01
N SER A 506 33.33 13.84 -17.79
CA SER A 506 32.45 13.53 -18.92
C SER A 506 31.03 13.19 -18.45
N ASP A 507 30.91 12.49 -17.33
CA ASP A 507 29.63 12.13 -16.71
C ASP A 507 28.87 13.37 -16.23
N ALA A 508 29.55 14.27 -15.52
CA ALA A 508 28.99 15.55 -15.13
C ALA A 508 28.52 16.37 -16.34
N ALA A 509 29.30 16.39 -17.43
CA ALA A 509 28.92 17.06 -18.67
C ALA A 509 27.72 16.40 -19.36
N MET A 510 27.68 15.07 -19.41
CA MET A 510 26.55 14.30 -19.93
C MET A 510 25.28 14.61 -19.14
N VAL A 511 25.32 14.52 -17.81
CA VAL A 511 24.19 14.84 -16.93
C VAL A 511 23.76 16.29 -17.09
N ALA A 512 24.69 17.25 -17.06
CA ALA A 512 24.37 18.67 -17.21
C ALA A 512 23.71 18.97 -18.57
N SER A 513 24.17 18.33 -19.65
CA SER A 513 23.60 18.52 -20.99
C SER A 513 22.14 18.06 -21.11
N THR A 514 21.66 17.16 -20.25
CA THR A 514 20.23 16.76 -20.23
C THR A 514 19.30 17.92 -19.85
N ALA A 515 19.79 18.89 -19.08
CA ALA A 515 19.04 20.07 -18.65
C ALA A 515 18.61 20.96 -19.81
N LEU A 516 19.18 20.80 -21.02
CA LEU A 516 18.72 21.43 -22.26
C LEU A 516 17.26 21.06 -22.61
N SER A 517 16.73 19.97 -22.06
CA SER A 517 15.31 19.64 -22.21
C SER A 517 14.40 20.68 -21.53
N LEU A 518 14.83 21.31 -20.44
CA LEU A 518 14.03 22.33 -19.74
C LEU A 518 13.74 23.58 -20.61
N PRO A 519 14.74 24.26 -21.23
CA PRO A 519 14.46 25.38 -22.11
C PRO A 519 13.67 24.97 -23.36
N ILE A 520 13.88 23.75 -23.90
CA ILE A 520 13.04 23.23 -25.00
C ILE A 520 11.57 23.16 -24.58
N GLN A 521 11.27 22.63 -23.39
CA GLN A 521 9.89 22.57 -22.87
C GLN A 521 9.29 23.96 -22.61
N LYS A 522 10.09 24.92 -22.11
CA LYS A 522 9.65 26.31 -21.95
C LYS A 522 9.32 26.96 -23.30
N MET A 523 10.12 26.68 -24.34
CA MET A 523 9.88 27.18 -25.69
C MET A 523 8.61 26.58 -26.29
N VAL A 524 8.43 25.26 -26.21
CA VAL A 524 7.23 24.55 -26.71
C VAL A 524 5.95 25.10 -26.08
N ARG A 525 5.97 25.35 -24.77
CA ARG A 525 4.82 25.91 -24.05
C ARG A 525 4.45 27.33 -24.51
N GLY A 526 5.45 28.17 -24.74
CA GLY A 526 5.28 29.61 -25.03
C GLY A 526 4.71 29.93 -26.41
N THR A 527 4.66 28.96 -27.33
CA THR A 527 4.26 29.18 -28.73
C THR A 527 2.91 28.53 -29.06
N ASN A 528 2.04 29.27 -29.74
CA ASN A 528 0.72 28.78 -30.21
C ASN A 528 0.74 28.24 -31.67
N GLY A 529 1.91 28.24 -32.32
CA GLY A 529 2.07 27.95 -33.76
C GLY A 529 2.66 26.57 -34.08
N VAL A 530 3.54 26.51 -35.08
CA VAL A 530 4.19 25.27 -35.57
C VAL A 530 5.02 24.56 -34.49
N LEU A 531 5.54 25.31 -33.51
CA LEU A 531 6.38 24.82 -32.41
C LEU A 531 5.62 24.09 -31.27
N ARG A 532 4.31 23.87 -31.39
CA ARG A 532 3.53 23.04 -30.44
C ARG A 532 4.10 21.62 -30.31
N TRP A 533 3.88 21.00 -29.14
CA TRP A 533 4.41 19.67 -28.82
C TRP A 533 4.01 18.62 -29.86
N ARG A 534 2.71 18.56 -30.21
CA ARG A 534 2.15 17.58 -31.16
C ARG A 534 2.67 17.75 -32.60
N ARG A 535 3.12 18.94 -33.00
CA ARG A 535 3.52 19.25 -34.39
C ARG A 535 5.03 19.17 -34.60
N ALA A 536 5.80 19.99 -33.88
CA ALA A 536 7.25 20.05 -34.03
C ALA A 536 8.02 19.69 -32.75
N GLY A 537 7.44 19.95 -31.56
CA GLY A 537 8.14 19.73 -30.29
C GLY A 537 8.61 18.29 -30.07
N ILE A 538 7.77 17.31 -30.40
CA ILE A 538 8.13 15.88 -30.29
C ILE A 538 9.31 15.51 -31.20
N TRP A 539 9.35 16.04 -32.43
CA TRP A 539 10.42 15.78 -33.40
C TRP A 539 11.72 16.47 -33.01
N ILE A 540 11.65 17.74 -32.57
CA ILE A 540 12.81 18.49 -32.07
C ILE A 540 13.44 17.75 -30.88
N GLN A 541 12.61 17.34 -29.91
CA GLN A 541 13.08 16.59 -28.75
C GLN A 541 13.64 15.22 -29.16
N GLY A 542 12.98 14.50 -30.07
CA GLY A 542 13.44 13.19 -30.55
C GLY A 542 14.78 13.27 -31.27
N MET A 543 14.96 14.26 -32.16
CA MET A 543 16.24 14.52 -32.83
C MET A 543 17.33 14.88 -31.83
N PHE A 544 17.03 15.75 -30.85
CA PHE A 544 17.97 16.08 -29.78
C PHE A 544 18.38 14.82 -29.00
N GLN A 545 17.44 13.99 -28.58
CA GLN A 545 17.73 12.75 -27.85
C GLN A 545 18.57 11.76 -28.68
N ALA A 546 18.29 11.63 -29.98
CA ALA A 546 19.04 10.76 -30.88
C ALA A 546 20.48 11.24 -31.08
N LEU A 547 20.67 12.53 -31.35
CA LEU A 547 22.01 13.13 -31.49
C LEU A 547 22.79 13.07 -30.17
N TRP A 548 22.11 13.36 -29.06
CA TRP A 548 22.67 13.28 -27.71
C TRP A 548 23.14 11.86 -27.39
N LEU A 549 22.31 10.85 -27.67
CA LEU A 549 22.66 9.45 -27.45
C LEU A 549 23.84 9.04 -28.33
N ALA A 550 23.82 9.38 -29.62
CA ALA A 550 24.90 9.05 -30.55
C ALA A 550 26.24 9.65 -30.12
N LEU A 551 26.24 10.91 -29.67
CA LEU A 551 27.41 11.60 -29.16
C LEU A 551 27.98 10.88 -27.93
N TRP A 552 27.17 10.67 -26.90
CA TRP A 552 27.64 10.12 -25.62
C TRP A 552 27.95 8.63 -25.69
N VAL A 553 27.26 7.84 -26.51
CA VAL A 553 27.65 6.45 -26.77
C VAL A 553 28.99 6.37 -27.50
N SER A 554 29.27 7.29 -28.44
CA SER A 554 30.53 7.30 -29.18
C SER A 554 31.71 7.83 -28.35
N TRP A 555 31.44 8.64 -27.33
CA TRP A 555 32.45 9.36 -26.55
C TRP A 555 33.53 8.45 -25.91
N PRO A 556 33.18 7.33 -25.23
CA PRO A 556 34.19 6.44 -24.66
C PRO A 556 35.05 5.72 -25.71
N PHE A 557 34.56 5.56 -26.94
CA PHE A 557 35.33 4.97 -28.03
C PHE A 557 36.38 5.95 -28.57
N LEU A 558 36.00 7.22 -28.72
CA LEU A 558 36.91 8.29 -29.12
C LEU A 558 38.07 8.45 -28.13
N LEU A 559 37.78 8.32 -26.84
CA LEU A 559 38.77 8.43 -25.77
C LEU A 559 39.46 7.10 -25.41
N SER A 560 39.16 6.02 -26.14
CA SER A 560 39.76 4.69 -25.94
C SER A 560 39.72 4.21 -24.48
N TRP A 561 38.58 4.40 -23.81
CA TRP A 561 38.41 4.01 -22.41
C TRP A 561 38.47 2.49 -22.20
N THR A 562 38.75 2.11 -20.94
CA THR A 562 38.65 0.73 -20.46
C THR A 562 37.20 0.27 -20.49
N TRP A 563 37.00 -1.04 -20.65
CA TRP A 563 35.65 -1.63 -20.69
C TRP A 563 34.85 -1.34 -19.41
N THR A 564 35.51 -1.27 -18.24
CA THR A 564 34.88 -0.96 -16.95
C THR A 564 34.28 0.44 -16.92
N ALA A 565 35.04 1.45 -17.37
CA ALA A 565 34.56 2.83 -17.49
C ALA A 565 33.46 2.94 -18.55
N GLN A 566 33.57 2.18 -19.65
CA GLN A 566 32.56 2.12 -20.71
C GLN A 566 31.22 1.56 -20.21
N VAL A 567 31.23 0.50 -19.40
CA VAL A 567 30.01 -0.06 -18.79
C VAL A 567 29.29 1.00 -17.98
N PHE A 568 29.99 1.62 -17.02
CA PHE A 568 29.40 2.61 -16.13
C PHE A 568 28.80 3.76 -16.94
N PHE A 569 29.59 4.32 -17.86
CA PHE A 569 29.15 5.47 -18.66
C PHE A 569 27.97 5.15 -19.57
N ALA A 570 27.97 3.97 -20.22
CA ALA A 570 26.90 3.57 -21.11
C ALA A 570 25.59 3.30 -20.34
N LEU A 571 25.67 2.65 -19.17
CA LEU A 571 24.51 2.45 -18.30
C LEU A 571 23.93 3.80 -17.83
N HIS A 572 24.80 4.72 -17.40
CA HIS A 572 24.36 6.05 -16.96
C HIS A 572 23.76 6.87 -18.11
N THR A 573 24.36 6.79 -19.32
CA THR A 573 23.83 7.38 -20.55
C THR A 573 22.40 6.91 -20.83
N LEU A 574 22.14 5.60 -20.75
CA LEU A 574 20.79 5.06 -20.94
C LEU A 574 19.81 5.48 -19.84
N THR A 575 20.23 5.49 -18.58
CA THR A 575 19.43 5.99 -17.46
C THR A 575 19.00 7.44 -17.67
N PHE A 576 19.93 8.30 -18.09
CA PHE A 576 19.66 9.71 -18.35
C PHE A 576 18.88 9.95 -19.64
N LEU A 577 19.04 9.11 -20.67
CA LEU A 577 18.17 9.10 -21.84
C LEU A 577 16.72 8.82 -21.42
N MET A 578 16.48 7.79 -20.60
CA MET A 578 15.14 7.44 -20.11
C MET A 578 14.54 8.57 -19.27
N LYS A 579 15.32 9.16 -18.35
CA LYS A 579 14.87 10.30 -17.54
C LYS A 579 14.52 11.52 -18.41
N MET A 580 15.41 11.86 -19.34
CA MET A 580 15.21 12.95 -20.29
C MET A 580 13.96 12.73 -21.14
N HIS A 581 13.76 11.50 -21.64
CA HIS A 581 12.59 11.13 -22.40
C HIS A 581 11.32 11.24 -21.58
N SER A 582 11.30 10.69 -20.37
CA SER A 582 10.13 10.75 -19.51
C SER A 582 9.76 12.18 -19.12
N TYR A 583 10.74 13.02 -18.81
CA TYR A 583 10.51 14.43 -18.47
C TYR A 583 9.92 15.18 -19.67
N ALA A 584 10.54 15.05 -20.84
CA ALA A 584 10.10 15.78 -22.03
C ALA A 584 8.72 15.32 -22.53
N PHE A 585 8.48 14.00 -22.54
CA PHE A 585 7.21 13.45 -22.99
C PHE A 585 6.04 13.85 -22.09
N TYR A 586 6.23 13.77 -20.77
CA TYR A 586 5.17 14.14 -19.82
C TYR A 586 4.89 15.65 -19.81
N ASN A 587 5.92 16.50 -19.78
CA ASN A 587 5.73 17.94 -19.85
C ASN A 587 5.15 18.38 -21.21
N GLY A 588 5.49 17.69 -22.28
CA GLY A 588 4.89 17.89 -23.60
C GLY A 588 3.40 17.54 -23.61
N HIS A 589 3.02 16.43 -22.98
CA HIS A 589 1.62 16.07 -22.77
C HIS A 589 0.88 17.14 -21.95
N LEU A 590 1.44 17.56 -20.81
CA LEU A 590 0.86 18.62 -19.97
C LEU A 590 0.76 19.96 -20.71
N SER A 591 1.74 20.30 -21.56
CA SER A 591 1.68 21.51 -22.40
C SER A 591 0.51 21.46 -23.38
N GLU A 592 0.26 20.32 -24.02
CA GLU A 592 -0.87 20.16 -24.94
C GLU A 592 -2.20 20.18 -24.19
N THR A 593 -2.26 19.58 -22.99
CA THR A 593 -3.42 19.62 -22.09
C THR A 593 -3.71 21.05 -21.62
N GLU A 594 -2.70 21.86 -21.28
CA GLU A 594 -2.85 23.29 -20.92
C GLU A 594 -3.37 24.10 -22.11
N HIS A 595 -2.78 23.92 -23.30
CA HIS A 595 -3.25 24.60 -24.52
C HIS A 595 -4.68 24.21 -24.84
N ARG A 596 -5.04 22.93 -24.74
CA ARG A 596 -6.39 22.45 -24.96
C ARG A 596 -7.37 23.06 -23.97
N LEU A 597 -7.03 23.10 -22.68
CA LEU A 597 -7.88 23.72 -21.66
C LEU A 597 -8.10 25.21 -21.93
N ARG A 598 -7.06 25.93 -22.36
CA ARG A 598 -7.15 27.36 -22.71
C ARG A 598 -7.94 27.60 -24.01
N ASP A 599 -7.79 26.72 -24.99
CA ASP A 599 -8.52 26.81 -26.26
C ASP A 599 -10.04 26.64 -26.01
N LEU A 600 -10.45 25.87 -24.98
CA LEU A 600 -11.85 25.76 -24.53
C LEU A 600 -12.45 27.06 -23.93
N ASP A 601 -11.65 28.10 -23.66
CA ASP A 601 -12.17 29.43 -23.28
C ASP A 601 -12.72 30.20 -24.49
N LYS A 602 -12.40 29.76 -25.73
CA LYS A 602 -12.91 30.32 -27.00
C LYS A 602 -13.68 29.26 -27.80
N PRO A 603 -14.96 29.01 -27.47
CA PRO A 603 -15.70 27.82 -27.91
C PRO A 603 -15.95 27.70 -29.42
N GLU A 604 -15.83 28.79 -30.19
CA GLU A 604 -16.04 28.82 -31.65
C GLU A 604 -14.91 28.15 -32.45
N THR A 605 -13.71 27.96 -31.86
CA THR A 605 -12.51 27.42 -32.55
C THR A 605 -11.89 26.20 -31.85
N ALA A 606 -12.50 25.72 -30.77
CA ALA A 606 -11.91 24.72 -29.89
C ALA A 606 -12.19 23.27 -30.32
N ASP A 607 -11.18 22.41 -30.23
CA ASP A 607 -11.32 20.96 -30.46
C ASP A 607 -12.05 20.28 -29.28
N ARG A 608 -13.31 19.90 -29.52
CA ARG A 608 -14.21 19.25 -28.55
C ARG A 608 -14.09 17.72 -28.47
N GLY A 609 -13.09 17.09 -29.12
CA GLY A 609 -12.95 15.62 -29.08
C GLY A 609 -12.89 15.06 -27.65
N LYS A 610 -13.38 13.85 -27.39
CA LYS A 610 -13.24 13.24 -26.05
C LYS A 610 -11.76 13.05 -25.69
N ALA A 611 -11.38 13.28 -24.44
CA ALA A 611 -10.02 13.06 -23.99
C ALA A 611 -9.69 11.55 -23.99
N VAL A 612 -8.60 11.16 -24.64
CA VAL A 612 -8.18 9.76 -24.74
C VAL A 612 -7.72 9.28 -23.35
N LYS A 613 -8.50 8.41 -22.73
CA LYS A 613 -8.17 7.78 -21.44
C LYS A 613 -7.23 6.60 -21.68
N TYR A 614 -6.02 6.66 -21.13
CA TYR A 614 -5.12 5.51 -21.11
C TYR A 614 -5.68 4.46 -20.13
N PRO A 615 -5.63 3.15 -20.46
CA PRO A 615 -6.06 2.13 -19.51
C PRO A 615 -5.18 2.19 -18.26
N GLY A 616 -5.80 2.30 -17.09
CA GLY A 616 -5.12 2.24 -15.80
C GLY A 616 -4.40 0.91 -15.55
N SER A 617 -3.71 0.80 -14.42
CA SER A 617 -3.12 -0.47 -13.97
C SER A 617 -4.18 -1.58 -13.97
N PRO A 618 -3.88 -2.83 -14.41
CA PRO A 618 -4.91 -3.81 -14.71
C PRO A 618 -5.56 -4.34 -13.42
N SER A 619 -6.60 -3.66 -12.94
CA SER A 619 -7.79 -4.35 -12.45
C SER A 619 -8.57 -4.79 -13.68
N ARG A 620 -8.85 -6.10 -13.80
CA ARG A 620 -9.76 -6.62 -14.83
C ARG A 620 -11.07 -5.84 -14.74
N LEU A 621 -11.40 -5.11 -15.79
CA LEU A 621 -12.74 -4.81 -16.28
C LEU A 621 -12.58 -3.80 -17.41
N ARG A 622 -12.75 -4.26 -18.65
CA ARG A 622 -13.09 -3.38 -19.76
C ARG A 622 -14.12 -4.11 -20.60
N GLN A 623 -15.35 -3.59 -20.58
CA GLN A 623 -16.37 -3.92 -21.57
C GLN A 623 -16.75 -2.63 -22.30
N MET A 624 -17.22 -2.86 -23.52
CA MET A 624 -17.30 -1.95 -24.67
C MET A 624 -18.23 -0.76 -24.46
N ASP A 625 -17.81 0.42 -24.94
CA ASP A 625 -18.70 1.53 -25.23
C ASP A 625 -19.22 1.38 -26.67
N SER A 626 -20.54 1.39 -26.83
CA SER A 626 -21.25 1.61 -28.08
C SER A 626 -21.78 3.05 -28.12
N GLU A 627 -21.53 3.75 -29.22
CA GLU A 627 -21.99 5.11 -29.48
C GLU A 627 -23.45 5.20 -29.95
N SER A 628 -23.96 6.43 -29.88
CA SER A 628 -25.22 7.04 -30.37
C SER A 628 -26.41 7.00 -29.40
N SER A 629 -27.17 8.07 -29.15
CA SER A 629 -27.15 9.50 -29.56
C SER A 629 -28.31 10.20 -28.84
N GLU A 630 -28.12 11.39 -28.23
CA GLU A 630 -29.20 12.39 -28.10
C GLU A 630 -28.63 13.77 -27.73
N SER A 631 -28.74 14.72 -28.67
CA SER A 631 -28.03 15.99 -28.70
C SER A 631 -28.77 17.14 -28.00
N GLU A 632 -27.96 18.11 -27.55
CA GLU A 632 -28.27 19.53 -27.21
C GLU A 632 -28.40 19.91 -25.73
N LYS A 633 -28.58 18.97 -24.78
CA LYS A 633 -28.39 19.25 -23.33
C LYS A 633 -27.14 18.60 -22.72
N GLU A 634 -26.56 17.61 -23.40
CA GLU A 634 -25.32 16.93 -22.98
C GLU A 634 -24.06 17.80 -23.21
N ASP A 635 -24.05 18.68 -24.22
CA ASP A 635 -22.85 19.44 -24.63
C ASP A 635 -22.28 20.37 -23.54
N GLU A 636 -23.10 21.02 -22.73
CA GLU A 636 -22.62 21.88 -21.64
C GLU A 636 -22.06 21.07 -20.45
N GLN A 637 -22.68 19.92 -20.13
CA GLN A 637 -22.22 19.02 -19.09
C GLN A 637 -20.93 18.30 -19.51
N ASP A 638 -20.82 17.90 -20.77
CA ASP A 638 -19.63 17.29 -21.36
C ASP A 638 -18.46 18.28 -21.44
N LEU A 639 -18.72 19.54 -21.78
CA LEU A 639 -17.70 20.59 -21.78
C LEU A 639 -17.19 20.89 -20.36
N ALA A 640 -18.09 20.94 -19.37
CA ALA A 640 -17.73 21.14 -17.96
C ALA A 640 -16.97 19.93 -17.39
N GLN A 641 -17.30 18.70 -17.80
CA GLN A 641 -16.56 17.49 -17.46
C GLN A 641 -15.17 17.48 -18.11
N LEU A 642 -15.07 17.82 -19.40
CA LEU A 642 -13.79 17.91 -20.12
C LEU A 642 -12.86 18.95 -19.48
N ARG A 643 -13.38 20.13 -19.10
CA ARG A 643 -12.60 21.15 -18.39
C ARG A 643 -12.08 20.65 -17.03
N ARG A 644 -12.87 19.85 -16.31
CA ARG A 644 -12.45 19.25 -15.03
C ARG A 644 -11.38 18.18 -15.24
N ASP A 645 -11.57 17.27 -16.20
CA ASP A 645 -10.61 16.19 -16.50
C ASP A 645 -9.24 16.77 -16.91
N LEU A 646 -9.22 17.79 -17.79
CA LEU A 646 -8.00 18.47 -18.21
C LEU A 646 -7.34 19.23 -17.05
N ALA A 647 -8.12 19.90 -16.19
CA ALA A 647 -7.59 20.62 -15.03
C ALA A 647 -7.00 19.69 -13.95
N THR A 648 -7.60 18.52 -13.74
CA THR A 648 -7.09 17.47 -12.84
C THR A 648 -5.76 16.91 -13.33
N GLU A 649 -5.60 16.70 -14.65
CA GLU A 649 -4.35 16.23 -15.24
C GLU A 649 -3.19 17.23 -15.03
N LEU A 650 -3.47 18.55 -15.11
CA LEU A 650 -2.48 19.61 -14.91
C LEU A 650 -2.05 19.82 -13.45
N THR A 651 -2.69 19.14 -12.51
CA THR A 651 -2.44 19.25 -11.08
C THR A 651 -1.77 17.98 -10.54
N SER A 652 -0.78 18.10 -9.65
CA SER A 652 -0.12 16.93 -9.05
C SER A 652 -1.10 16.07 -8.23
N PRO A 653 -0.86 14.75 -8.09
CA PRO A 653 -1.71 13.88 -7.25
C PRO A 653 -1.79 14.33 -5.79
N LEU A 654 -0.72 14.91 -5.27
CA LEU A 654 -0.65 15.44 -3.89
C LEU A 654 -1.22 16.88 -3.77
N GLY A 655 -1.54 17.52 -4.90
CA GLY A 655 -2.21 18.81 -5.00
C GLY A 655 -1.35 20.05 -4.74
N GLN A 656 -0.04 19.90 -4.51
CA GLN A 656 0.82 21.04 -4.16
C GLN A 656 1.36 21.77 -5.38
N VAL A 657 1.68 21.04 -6.45
CA VAL A 657 2.31 21.55 -7.68
C VAL A 657 1.32 21.49 -8.84
N THR A 658 1.27 22.55 -9.64
CA THR A 658 0.48 22.61 -10.88
C THR A 658 1.38 22.92 -12.06
N TYR A 659 1.10 22.36 -13.23
CA TYR A 659 1.73 22.81 -14.47
C TYR A 659 1.26 24.23 -14.78
N PRO A 660 2.15 25.18 -15.13
CA PRO A 660 3.57 25.06 -15.51
C PRO A 660 4.58 25.33 -14.37
N GLN A 661 4.14 25.43 -13.12
CA GLN A 661 4.98 25.87 -12.00
C GLN A 661 6.17 24.95 -11.76
N ASN A 662 6.08 23.71 -12.25
CA ASN A 662 7.12 22.68 -12.24
C ASN A 662 8.29 22.96 -13.20
N LEU A 663 8.15 23.84 -14.22
CA LEU A 663 9.21 24.15 -15.19
C LEU A 663 10.32 25.04 -14.60
N ARG A 664 10.91 24.61 -13.49
CA ARG A 664 12.01 25.25 -12.76
C ARG A 664 13.23 24.34 -12.75
N LEU A 665 14.42 24.93 -12.70
CA LEU A 665 15.67 24.17 -12.61
C LEU A 665 15.72 23.32 -11.33
N SER A 666 15.18 23.82 -10.21
CA SER A 666 15.15 23.08 -8.95
C SER A 666 14.33 21.78 -9.01
N ASN A 667 13.14 21.82 -9.62
CA ASN A 667 12.29 20.63 -9.80
C ASN A 667 12.94 19.63 -10.77
N TYR A 668 13.59 20.13 -11.83
CA TYR A 668 14.33 19.29 -12.77
C TYR A 668 15.52 18.58 -12.10
N LEU A 669 16.34 19.31 -11.33
CA LEU A 669 17.48 18.75 -10.60
C LEU A 669 17.03 17.73 -9.55
N ASP A 670 15.94 18.00 -8.84
CA ASP A 670 15.35 17.08 -7.88
C ASP A 670 14.91 15.76 -8.57
N TYR A 671 14.22 15.82 -9.72
CA TYR A 671 13.87 14.63 -10.49
C TYR A 671 15.10 13.86 -11.01
N VAL A 672 16.13 14.58 -11.47
CA VAL A 672 17.38 13.96 -11.92
C VAL A 672 18.00 13.11 -10.82
N LEU A 673 17.97 13.57 -9.57
CA LEU A 673 18.51 12.86 -8.42
C LEU A 673 17.57 11.80 -7.83
N CYS A 674 16.25 11.94 -7.99
CA CYS A 674 15.30 10.95 -7.49
C CYS A 674 15.54 9.57 -8.12
N PRO A 675 15.51 8.47 -7.36
CA PRO A 675 15.79 7.11 -7.84
C PRO A 675 14.62 6.50 -8.63
N THR A 676 14.08 7.24 -9.58
CA THR A 676 13.02 6.80 -10.48
C THR A 676 13.26 7.28 -11.91
N LEU A 677 12.73 6.54 -12.89
CA LEU A 677 12.86 6.84 -14.31
C LEU A 677 11.64 7.54 -14.89
N CYS A 678 10.52 7.55 -14.16
CA CYS A 678 9.29 8.19 -14.61
C CYS A 678 9.09 9.53 -13.91
N TYR A 679 9.09 10.60 -14.71
CA TYR A 679 8.81 11.94 -14.23
C TYR A 679 7.33 12.07 -13.85
N GLU A 680 7.08 12.58 -12.65
CA GLU A 680 5.79 13.05 -12.14
C GLU A 680 5.96 14.46 -11.57
N LEU A 681 4.86 15.21 -11.45
CA LEU A 681 4.89 16.58 -10.94
C LEU A 681 5.39 16.65 -9.47
N GLU A 682 5.12 15.60 -8.70
CA GLU A 682 5.42 15.54 -7.27
C GLU A 682 5.60 14.08 -6.83
N TYR A 683 6.45 13.88 -5.81
CA TYR A 683 6.75 12.55 -5.24
C TYR A 683 6.56 12.56 -3.72
N PRO A 684 6.12 11.45 -3.12
CA PRO A 684 6.00 11.35 -1.66
C PRO A 684 7.38 11.46 -1.01
N ARG A 685 7.46 12.20 0.10
CA ARG A 685 8.73 12.50 0.79
C ARG A 685 8.77 11.99 2.24
N THR A 686 9.95 11.57 2.68
CA THR A 686 10.25 11.34 4.09
C THR A 686 10.54 12.68 4.80
N PRO A 687 10.24 12.81 6.10
CA PRO A 687 10.35 14.10 6.79
C PRO A 687 11.79 14.60 6.97
N LYS A 688 12.77 13.68 7.03
CA LYS A 688 14.19 14.01 7.21
C LYS A 688 15.10 12.92 6.64
N ILE A 689 16.33 13.29 6.33
CA ILE A 689 17.44 12.38 5.99
C ILE A 689 17.90 11.66 7.26
N ARG A 690 18.06 10.35 7.17
CA ARG A 690 18.61 9.48 8.21
C ARG A 690 20.05 9.12 7.85
N TRP A 691 20.97 9.87 8.43
CA TRP A 691 22.41 9.76 8.15
C TRP A 691 22.99 8.38 8.45
N ASP A 692 22.48 7.69 9.48
CA ASP A 692 22.93 6.33 9.81
C ASP A 692 22.62 5.35 8.66
N ASP A 693 21.39 5.39 8.15
CA ASP A 693 20.95 4.52 7.06
C ASP A 693 21.71 4.82 5.77
N LEU A 694 21.97 6.11 5.48
CA LEU A 694 22.80 6.52 4.37
C LEU A 694 24.23 6.00 4.50
N PHE A 695 24.85 6.15 5.68
CA PHE A 695 26.21 5.70 5.94
C PHE A 695 26.36 4.18 5.73
N TYR A 696 25.48 3.37 6.30
CA TYR A 696 25.55 1.91 6.15
C TYR A 696 25.32 1.47 4.71
N LYS A 697 24.37 2.08 3.98
CA LYS A 697 24.16 1.79 2.57
C LYS A 697 25.39 2.15 1.73
N THR A 698 26.00 3.31 1.96
CA THR A 698 27.23 3.72 1.28
C THR A 698 28.38 2.77 1.57
N LEU A 699 28.59 2.37 2.83
CA LEU A 699 29.61 1.38 3.21
C LEU A 699 29.37 0.03 2.52
N ALA A 700 28.11 -0.42 2.46
CA ALA A 700 27.73 -1.67 1.82
C ALA A 700 28.01 -1.66 0.31
N VAL A 701 27.85 -0.53 -0.39
CA VAL A 701 28.24 -0.40 -1.81
C VAL A 701 29.72 -0.74 -2.00
N PHE A 702 30.61 -0.11 -1.23
CA PHE A 702 32.05 -0.36 -1.33
C PHE A 702 32.40 -1.81 -0.97
N GLY A 703 31.77 -2.37 0.07
CA GLY A 703 31.97 -3.77 0.47
C GLY A 703 31.55 -4.77 -0.61
N CYS A 704 30.41 -4.55 -1.27
CA CYS A 704 29.97 -5.42 -2.36
C CYS A 704 30.85 -5.30 -3.61
N ILE A 705 31.28 -4.08 -3.98
CA ILE A 705 32.19 -3.88 -5.12
C ILE A 705 33.52 -4.61 -4.86
N PHE A 706 34.05 -4.50 -3.64
CA PHE A 706 35.24 -5.24 -3.23
C PHE A 706 35.05 -6.76 -3.39
N LEU A 707 33.94 -7.30 -2.89
CA LEU A 707 33.61 -8.72 -3.03
C LEU A 707 33.51 -9.16 -4.49
N MET A 708 32.86 -8.36 -5.34
CA MET A 708 32.76 -8.65 -6.77
C MET A 708 34.13 -8.68 -7.45
N ILE A 709 35.03 -7.76 -7.10
CA ILE A 709 36.40 -7.75 -7.61
C ILE A 709 37.13 -9.02 -7.20
N THR A 710 37.07 -9.40 -5.92
CA THR A 710 37.68 -10.64 -5.42
C THR A 710 37.13 -11.87 -6.13
N ILE A 711 35.80 -11.96 -6.33
CA ILE A 711 35.19 -13.09 -7.03
C ILE A 711 35.68 -13.15 -8.49
N SER A 712 35.75 -11.99 -9.15
CA SER A 712 36.19 -11.89 -10.54
C SER A 712 37.65 -12.32 -10.71
N GLU A 713 38.55 -11.83 -9.87
CA GLU A 713 39.98 -12.15 -9.94
C GLU A 713 40.28 -13.63 -9.64
N GLU A 714 39.60 -14.20 -8.64
CA GLU A 714 39.95 -15.52 -8.12
C GLU A 714 39.23 -16.66 -8.82
N PHE A 715 37.99 -16.44 -9.29
CA PHE A 715 37.14 -17.51 -9.80
C PHE A 715 36.73 -17.34 -11.27
N ILE A 716 36.68 -16.10 -11.80
CA ILE A 716 36.22 -15.87 -13.18
C ILE A 716 37.41 -15.75 -14.14
N MET A 717 38.36 -14.85 -13.84
CA MET A 717 39.49 -14.56 -14.72
C MET A 717 40.38 -15.78 -15.04
N PRO A 718 40.74 -16.66 -14.08
CA PRO A 718 41.58 -17.82 -14.37
C PRO A 718 40.92 -18.81 -15.33
N VAL A 719 39.61 -19.03 -15.17
CA VAL A 719 38.81 -19.92 -16.03
C VAL A 719 38.77 -19.37 -17.46
N LEU A 720 38.53 -18.07 -17.61
CA LEU A 720 38.50 -17.43 -18.92
C LEU A 720 39.88 -17.44 -19.61
N ALA A 721 40.96 -17.22 -18.86
CA ALA A 721 42.31 -17.20 -19.39
C ALA A 721 42.74 -18.60 -19.91
N ASP A 722 42.48 -19.66 -19.14
CA ASP A 722 42.76 -21.04 -19.54
C ASP A 722 41.98 -21.44 -20.80
N SER A 723 40.66 -21.20 -20.78
CA SER A 723 39.79 -21.53 -21.91
C SER A 723 40.14 -20.74 -23.17
N ALA A 724 40.54 -19.47 -23.06
CA ALA A 724 40.99 -18.67 -24.18
C ALA A 724 42.26 -19.24 -24.83
N ALA A 725 43.21 -19.73 -24.03
CA ALA A 725 44.42 -20.37 -24.52
C ALA A 725 44.10 -21.67 -25.27
N ARG A 726 43.22 -22.51 -24.70
CA ARG A 726 42.77 -23.78 -25.30
C ARG A 726 42.01 -23.56 -26.61
N LEU A 727 41.09 -22.58 -26.66
CA LEU A 727 40.31 -22.27 -27.86
C LEU A 727 41.15 -21.80 -29.05
N ARG A 728 42.32 -21.17 -28.80
CA ARG A 728 43.25 -20.75 -29.85
C ARG A 728 43.99 -21.92 -30.49
N LEU A 729 44.19 -23.02 -29.76
CA LEU A 729 44.94 -24.19 -30.21
C LEU A 729 44.04 -25.21 -30.95
N THR A 730 42.75 -25.26 -30.60
CA THR A 730 41.80 -26.19 -31.16
C THR A 730 41.20 -25.71 -32.49
N THR A 731 41.16 -26.57 -33.51
CA THR A 731 40.52 -26.30 -34.81
C THR A 731 39.15 -26.95 -34.98
N SER A 732 38.87 -28.04 -34.25
CA SER A 732 37.60 -28.79 -34.31
C SER A 732 36.43 -28.04 -33.67
N LEU A 733 35.26 -28.04 -34.32
CA LEU A 733 34.02 -27.41 -33.82
C LEU A 733 33.44 -28.10 -32.60
N SER A 734 33.50 -29.44 -32.54
CA SER A 734 32.96 -30.21 -31.40
C SER A 734 33.75 -29.95 -30.11
N GLU A 735 35.08 -29.89 -30.25
CA GLU A 735 35.99 -29.63 -29.14
C GLU A 735 35.90 -28.16 -28.66
N LYS A 736 35.73 -27.20 -29.57
CA LYS A 736 35.39 -25.81 -29.21
C LYS A 736 34.08 -25.73 -28.41
N GLY A 737 33.05 -26.45 -28.85
CA GLY A 737 31.78 -26.54 -28.13
C GLY A 737 31.93 -27.12 -26.73
N LEU A 738 32.75 -28.16 -26.57
CA LEU A 738 33.04 -28.80 -25.28
C LEU A 738 33.79 -27.85 -24.33
N ILE A 739 34.82 -27.15 -24.82
CA ILE A 739 35.56 -26.16 -24.01
C ILE A 739 34.62 -25.05 -23.55
N LEU A 740 33.73 -24.55 -24.42
CA LEU A 740 32.76 -23.53 -24.04
C LEU A 740 31.74 -24.02 -23.01
N ALA A 741 31.29 -25.28 -23.12
CA ALA A 741 30.38 -25.89 -22.14
C ALA A 741 31.06 -26.10 -20.78
N GLU A 742 32.31 -26.58 -20.76
CA GLU A 742 33.13 -26.72 -19.56
C GLU A 742 33.34 -25.37 -18.87
N THR A 743 33.75 -24.35 -19.63
CA THR A 743 33.94 -22.97 -19.14
C THR A 743 32.65 -22.45 -18.51
N THR A 744 31.52 -22.62 -19.20
CA THR A 744 30.21 -22.17 -18.71
C THR A 744 29.83 -22.86 -17.41
N SER A 745 30.09 -24.16 -17.28
CA SER A 745 29.83 -24.95 -16.06
C SER A 745 30.62 -24.43 -14.86
N LEU A 746 31.92 -24.17 -15.03
CA LEU A 746 32.79 -23.65 -13.98
C LEU A 746 32.40 -22.24 -13.53
N MET A 747 31.76 -21.47 -14.41
CA MET A 747 31.32 -20.10 -14.13
C MET A 747 29.93 -19.98 -13.51
N LEU A 748 29.13 -21.06 -13.45
CA LEU A 748 27.74 -21.02 -12.96
C LEU A 748 27.61 -20.37 -11.58
N PHE A 749 28.43 -20.80 -10.63
CA PHE A 749 28.36 -20.31 -9.25
C PHE A 749 28.99 -18.91 -9.06
N PRO A 750 30.21 -18.62 -9.56
CA PRO A 750 30.79 -17.29 -9.46
C PRO A 750 29.94 -16.19 -10.10
N PHE A 751 29.33 -16.45 -11.27
CA PHE A 751 28.44 -15.49 -11.92
C PHE A 751 27.13 -15.30 -11.18
N MET A 752 26.56 -16.35 -10.58
CA MET A 752 25.36 -16.23 -9.77
C MET A 752 25.60 -15.30 -8.57
N ILE A 753 26.68 -15.50 -7.82
CA ILE A 753 27.01 -14.61 -6.68
C ILE A 753 27.25 -13.18 -7.18
N THR A 754 28.00 -13.01 -8.27
CA THR A 754 28.27 -11.68 -8.83
C THR A 754 26.96 -10.99 -9.24
N PHE A 755 26.03 -11.71 -9.86
CA PHE A 755 24.71 -11.20 -10.23
C PHE A 755 23.89 -10.74 -9.01
N LEU A 756 23.86 -11.54 -7.94
CA LEU A 756 23.19 -11.17 -6.70
C LEU A 756 23.84 -9.97 -6.00
N LEU A 757 25.16 -9.86 -6.04
CA LEU A 757 25.88 -8.70 -5.49
C LEU A 757 25.62 -7.43 -6.31
N VAL A 758 25.63 -7.51 -7.65
CA VAL A 758 25.25 -6.39 -8.52
C VAL A 758 23.82 -5.94 -8.22
N PHE A 759 22.92 -6.90 -7.98
CA PHE A 759 21.55 -6.61 -7.58
C PHE A 759 21.49 -5.79 -6.28
N LEU A 760 22.15 -6.27 -5.22
CA LEU A 760 22.14 -5.57 -3.94
C LEU A 760 22.80 -4.18 -4.05
N VAL A 761 23.92 -4.07 -4.77
CA VAL A 761 24.60 -2.80 -4.99
C VAL A 761 23.67 -1.77 -5.63
N ILE A 762 23.04 -2.12 -6.75
CA ILE A 762 22.24 -1.16 -7.51
C ILE A 762 20.95 -0.84 -6.78
N TRP A 763 20.11 -1.85 -6.54
CA TRP A 763 18.72 -1.62 -6.14
C TRP A 763 18.52 -1.40 -4.65
N GLU A 764 19.30 -2.08 -3.79
CA GLU A 764 19.16 -1.92 -2.34
C GLU A 764 20.01 -0.75 -1.82
N TYR A 765 21.27 -0.66 -2.25
CA TYR A 765 22.22 0.29 -1.66
C TYR A 765 22.34 1.62 -2.42
N ILE A 766 22.58 1.62 -3.74
CA ILE A 766 22.73 2.86 -4.51
C ILE A 766 21.38 3.59 -4.60
N LEU A 767 20.32 2.94 -5.10
CA LEU A 767 19.01 3.57 -5.18
C LEU A 767 18.47 3.93 -3.79
N GLY A 768 18.70 3.08 -2.79
CA GLY A 768 18.35 3.37 -1.39
C GLY A 768 19.08 4.60 -0.83
N ALA A 769 20.36 4.79 -1.15
CA ALA A 769 21.12 5.97 -0.75
C ALA A 769 20.61 7.24 -1.44
N PHE A 770 20.36 7.20 -2.75
CA PHE A 770 19.75 8.33 -3.46
C PHE A 770 18.33 8.63 -2.97
N ALA A 771 17.56 7.61 -2.59
CA ALA A 771 16.25 7.79 -1.96
C ALA A 771 16.36 8.54 -0.63
N GLU A 772 17.35 8.21 0.19
CA GLU A 772 17.59 8.89 1.46
C GLU A 772 18.06 10.33 1.25
N ILE A 773 19.01 10.57 0.33
CA ILE A 773 19.53 11.90 -0.01
C ILE A 773 18.41 12.84 -0.50
N THR A 774 17.52 12.33 -1.34
CA THR A 774 16.40 13.10 -1.91
C THR A 774 15.15 13.08 -1.04
N CYS A 775 15.19 12.44 0.13
CA CYS A 775 14.01 12.18 0.96
C CYS A 775 12.87 11.50 0.17
N PHE A 776 13.16 10.69 -0.85
CA PHE A 776 12.16 9.96 -1.63
C PHE A 776 11.57 8.81 -0.78
N ALA A 777 10.24 8.82 -0.60
CA ALA A 777 9.58 7.89 0.31
C ALA A 777 9.18 6.55 -0.32
N ASP A 778 9.08 6.47 -1.66
CA ASP A 778 8.74 5.23 -2.33
C ASP A 778 10.01 4.40 -2.59
N ARG A 779 10.30 3.42 -1.72
CA ARG A 779 11.53 2.62 -1.81
C ARG A 779 11.32 1.24 -2.43
N HIS A 780 10.26 1.08 -3.22
CA HIS A 780 9.94 -0.18 -3.89
C HIS A 780 10.59 -0.23 -5.28
N PHE A 781 11.92 -0.45 -5.29
CA PHE A 781 12.69 -0.53 -6.54
C PHE A 781 12.66 -1.92 -7.17
N TYR A 782 12.27 -2.93 -6.40
CA TYR A 782 12.16 -4.33 -6.78
C TYR A 782 11.10 -5.03 -5.92
N SER A 783 10.57 -6.15 -6.42
CA SER A 783 9.70 -7.07 -5.67
C SER A 783 10.44 -8.36 -5.31
N ASP A 784 9.76 -9.35 -4.72
CA ASP A 784 10.31 -10.67 -4.36
C ASP A 784 10.52 -11.57 -5.59
N TRP A 785 11.25 -11.06 -6.59
CA TRP A 785 11.51 -11.68 -7.89
C TRP A 785 12.19 -13.05 -7.82
N TRP A 786 12.80 -13.40 -6.68
CA TRP A 786 13.34 -14.75 -6.44
C TRP A 786 12.25 -15.83 -6.41
N ASN A 787 11.00 -15.43 -6.15
CA ASN A 787 9.80 -16.28 -6.18
C ASN A 787 9.13 -16.33 -7.56
N SER A 788 9.64 -15.60 -8.56
CA SER A 788 9.03 -15.56 -9.89
C SER A 788 9.00 -16.96 -10.52
N SER A 789 7.88 -17.28 -11.17
CA SER A 789 7.64 -18.57 -11.81
C SER A 789 7.90 -18.55 -13.32
N ASP A 790 7.86 -17.38 -13.96
CA ASP A 790 8.18 -17.21 -15.37
C ASP A 790 8.96 -15.90 -15.64
N TRP A 791 9.58 -15.81 -16.83
CA TRP A 791 10.38 -14.64 -17.22
C TRP A 791 9.55 -13.35 -17.33
N LEU A 792 8.24 -13.44 -17.60
CA LEU A 792 7.39 -12.26 -17.69
C LEU A 792 7.13 -11.70 -16.29
N GLU A 793 6.88 -12.56 -15.30
CA GLU A 793 6.79 -12.19 -13.88
C GLU A 793 8.08 -11.53 -13.40
N PHE A 794 9.22 -12.18 -13.62
CA PHE A 794 10.55 -11.63 -13.29
C PHE A 794 10.78 -10.25 -13.90
N SER A 795 10.44 -10.06 -15.19
CA SER A 795 10.64 -8.78 -15.88
C SER A 795 9.88 -7.60 -15.26
N ARG A 796 8.80 -7.87 -14.52
CA ARG A 796 7.99 -6.84 -13.83
C ARG A 796 8.52 -6.54 -12.42
N GLU A 797 9.17 -7.51 -11.79
CA GLU A 797 9.50 -7.52 -10.37
C GLU A 797 10.97 -7.18 -10.10
N TRP A 798 11.88 -7.54 -10.99
CA TRP A 798 13.33 -7.35 -10.80
C TRP A 798 13.77 -5.89 -10.75
N ASN A 799 13.33 -5.09 -11.73
CA ASN A 799 13.73 -3.69 -11.90
C ASN A 799 12.50 -2.84 -12.18
N ILE A 800 11.78 -2.51 -11.12
CA ILE A 800 10.51 -1.78 -11.17
C ILE A 800 10.66 -0.41 -11.86
N PRO A 801 11.72 0.41 -11.61
CA PRO A 801 11.90 1.67 -12.32
C PRO A 801 11.95 1.53 -13.85
N VAL A 802 12.71 0.55 -14.37
CA VAL A 802 12.79 0.31 -15.83
C VAL A 802 11.49 -0.30 -16.35
N TYR A 803 10.89 -1.23 -15.61
CA TYR A 803 9.59 -1.79 -15.97
C TYR A 803 8.52 -0.69 -16.10
N HIS A 804 8.43 0.21 -15.13
CA HIS A 804 7.52 1.34 -15.17
C HIS A 804 7.76 2.26 -16.36
N PHE A 805 9.02 2.55 -16.68
CA PHE A 805 9.39 3.34 -17.85
C PHE A 805 8.94 2.68 -19.15
N LEU A 806 9.34 1.42 -19.37
CA LEU A 806 8.97 0.66 -20.57
C LEU A 806 7.46 0.48 -20.68
N ARG A 807 6.79 0.20 -19.57
CA ARG A 807 5.34 0.04 -19.55
C ARG A 807 4.61 1.33 -19.94
N ARG A 808 5.02 2.46 -19.37
CA ARG A 808 4.38 3.78 -19.60
C ARG A 808 4.69 4.31 -21.01
N HIS A 809 5.96 4.38 -21.38
CA HIS A 809 6.39 5.11 -22.58
C HIS A 809 6.47 4.25 -23.83
N VAL A 810 6.66 2.93 -23.69
CA VAL A 810 6.76 2.00 -24.83
C VAL A 810 5.48 1.19 -24.99
N PHE A 811 5.10 0.40 -23.96
CA PHE A 811 3.99 -0.54 -24.06
C PHE A 811 2.64 0.15 -24.25
N PHE A 812 2.25 1.08 -23.37
CA PHE A 812 0.96 1.77 -23.49
C PHE A 812 0.90 2.68 -24.72
N SER A 813 2.00 3.36 -25.06
CA SER A 813 2.10 4.12 -26.31
C SER A 813 1.90 3.24 -27.55
N SER A 814 2.51 2.05 -27.58
CA SER A 814 2.33 1.09 -28.69
C SER A 814 0.93 0.50 -28.72
N LYS A 815 0.35 0.21 -27.55
CA LYS A 815 -1.00 -0.38 -27.41
C LYS A 815 -2.10 0.51 -27.96
N THR A 816 -1.88 1.83 -28.06
CA THR A 816 -2.81 2.75 -28.71
C THR A 816 -2.98 2.46 -30.21
N TYR A 817 -1.95 1.90 -30.85
CA TYR A 817 -1.93 1.64 -32.30
C TYR A 817 -1.90 0.15 -32.67
N PHE A 818 -1.38 -0.71 -31.77
CA PHE A 818 -1.14 -2.12 -32.04
C PHE A 818 -1.81 -3.05 -31.01
N SER A 819 -1.96 -4.33 -31.35
CA SER A 819 -2.51 -5.36 -30.46
C SER A 819 -1.58 -5.65 -29.28
N THR A 820 -2.13 -6.20 -28.18
CA THR A 820 -1.36 -6.51 -26.96
C THR A 820 -0.13 -7.39 -27.22
N PRO A 821 -0.19 -8.49 -28.01
CA PRO A 821 0.99 -9.28 -28.33
C PRO A 821 2.07 -8.48 -29.08
N VAL A 822 1.67 -7.66 -30.05
CA VAL A 822 2.61 -6.83 -30.82
C VAL A 822 3.25 -5.77 -29.92
N ALA A 823 2.48 -5.12 -29.05
CA ALA A 823 3.00 -4.16 -28.07
C ALA A 823 3.99 -4.80 -27.08
N MET A 824 3.74 -6.05 -26.66
CA MET A 824 4.70 -6.81 -25.84
C MET A 824 5.98 -7.09 -26.62
N THR A 825 5.88 -7.58 -27.87
CA THR A 825 7.05 -7.83 -28.73
C THR A 825 7.87 -6.56 -28.96
N ILE A 826 7.22 -5.41 -29.24
CA ILE A 826 7.91 -4.12 -29.38
C ILE A 826 8.66 -3.76 -28.08
N THR A 827 8.02 -3.95 -26.93
CA THR A 827 8.63 -3.64 -25.62
C THR A 827 9.88 -4.51 -25.37
N PHE A 828 9.79 -5.81 -25.64
CA PHE A 828 10.93 -6.73 -25.53
C PHE A 828 12.02 -6.42 -26.56
N LEU A 829 11.65 -6.03 -27.79
CA LEU A 829 12.60 -5.64 -28.83
C LEU A 829 13.41 -4.40 -28.42
N VAL A 830 12.74 -3.36 -27.92
CA VAL A 830 13.42 -2.14 -27.42
C VAL A 830 14.37 -2.49 -26.26
N SER A 831 13.93 -3.35 -25.34
CA SER A 831 14.78 -3.84 -24.24
C SER A 831 16.00 -4.61 -24.77
N ALA A 832 15.81 -5.53 -25.73
CA ALA A 832 16.87 -6.34 -26.32
C ALA A 832 17.92 -5.48 -27.06
N LEU A 833 17.48 -4.43 -27.77
CA LEU A 833 18.38 -3.46 -28.41
C LEU A 833 19.21 -2.68 -27.38
N GLY A 834 18.61 -2.27 -26.26
CA GLY A 834 19.33 -1.62 -25.17
C GLY A 834 20.41 -2.52 -24.56
N HIS A 835 20.10 -3.81 -24.35
CA HIS A 835 21.07 -4.77 -23.83
C HIS A 835 22.20 -5.04 -24.84
N GLU A 836 21.89 -5.22 -26.13
CA GLU A 836 22.91 -5.41 -27.16
C GLU A 836 23.79 -4.16 -27.31
N LEU A 837 23.23 -2.95 -27.17
CA LEU A 837 24.00 -1.72 -27.17
C LEU A 837 25.03 -1.70 -26.03
N ILE A 838 24.61 -2.05 -24.81
CA ILE A 838 25.53 -2.15 -23.67
C ILE A 838 26.60 -3.21 -23.92
N MET A 839 26.22 -4.40 -24.39
CA MET A 839 27.18 -5.46 -24.71
C MET A 839 28.15 -5.06 -25.83
N GLY A 840 27.67 -4.30 -26.82
CA GLY A 840 28.49 -3.71 -27.87
C GLY A 840 29.46 -2.66 -27.35
N CYS A 841 29.06 -1.86 -26.37
CA CYS A 841 29.94 -0.92 -25.67
C CYS A 841 31.04 -1.64 -24.88
N ILE A 842 30.71 -2.76 -24.24
CA ILE A 842 31.65 -3.56 -23.44
C ILE A 842 32.68 -4.25 -24.32
N THR A 843 32.20 -4.98 -25.33
CA THR A 843 33.04 -5.86 -26.16
C THR A 843 33.63 -5.16 -27.38
N LYS A 844 33.23 -3.90 -27.62
CA LYS A 844 33.57 -3.11 -28.81
C LYS A 844 33.17 -3.79 -30.12
N LYS A 845 32.23 -4.73 -30.07
CA LYS A 845 31.72 -5.53 -31.20
C LYS A 845 30.24 -5.80 -31.01
N LEU A 846 29.46 -5.70 -32.09
CA LEU A 846 28.06 -6.14 -32.09
C LEU A 846 28.02 -7.62 -32.47
N ARG A 847 27.55 -8.49 -31.55
CA ARG A 847 27.54 -9.95 -31.72
C ARG A 847 26.14 -10.53 -31.83
N GLY A 848 25.16 -9.91 -31.18
CA GLY A 848 23.75 -10.30 -31.24
C GLY A 848 23.34 -11.47 -30.34
N TYR A 849 24.26 -12.08 -29.58
CA TYR A 849 23.92 -13.23 -28.72
C TYR A 849 22.92 -12.84 -27.62
N GLY A 850 23.13 -11.70 -26.97
CA GLY A 850 22.25 -11.15 -25.93
C GLY A 850 20.90 -10.71 -26.51
N PHE A 851 20.90 -10.10 -27.71
CA PHE A 851 19.68 -9.79 -28.43
C PHE A 851 18.82 -11.05 -28.66
N ILE A 852 19.42 -12.11 -29.20
CA ILE A 852 18.72 -13.38 -29.47
C ILE A 852 18.23 -14.01 -28.16
N ALA A 853 19.07 -14.06 -27.13
CA ALA A 853 18.72 -14.63 -25.83
C ALA A 853 17.53 -13.91 -25.18
N MET A 854 17.48 -12.58 -25.24
CA MET A 854 16.35 -11.79 -24.74
C MET A 854 15.08 -12.05 -25.54
N MET A 855 15.17 -12.13 -26.87
CA MET A 855 14.01 -12.43 -27.72
C MET A 855 13.47 -13.86 -27.52
N LEU A 856 14.35 -14.81 -27.18
CA LEU A 856 13.98 -16.19 -26.85
C LEU A 856 13.22 -16.33 -25.53
N GLN A 857 13.22 -15.32 -24.65
CA GLN A 857 12.41 -15.33 -23.43
C GLN A 857 10.91 -15.46 -23.75
N LEU A 858 10.41 -14.85 -24.83
CA LEU A 858 8.99 -14.91 -25.20
C LEU A 858 8.53 -16.35 -25.53
N PRO A 859 9.22 -17.11 -26.41
CA PRO A 859 8.97 -18.54 -26.58
C PRO A 859 9.07 -19.37 -25.29
N ILE A 860 10.06 -19.09 -24.44
CA ILE A 860 10.23 -19.81 -23.16
C ILE A 860 9.02 -19.57 -22.25
N VAL A 861 8.53 -18.33 -22.14
CA VAL A 861 7.31 -18.01 -21.39
C VAL A 861 6.09 -18.72 -21.97
N ALA A 862 5.98 -18.78 -23.30
CA ALA A 862 4.88 -19.50 -23.96
C ALA A 862 4.91 -21.01 -23.61
N LEU A 863 6.10 -21.61 -23.53
CA LEU A 863 6.29 -23.00 -23.10
C LEU A 863 5.94 -23.20 -21.62
N GLN A 864 6.43 -22.33 -20.73
CA GLN A 864 6.15 -22.37 -19.29
C GLN A 864 4.65 -22.22 -18.97
N ARG A 865 3.91 -21.48 -19.82
CA ARG A 865 2.46 -21.27 -19.70
C ARG A 865 1.62 -22.30 -20.47
N SER A 866 2.25 -23.27 -21.13
CA SER A 866 1.55 -24.34 -21.84
C SER A 866 0.77 -25.23 -20.89
N LYS A 867 -0.25 -25.93 -21.42
CA LYS A 867 -1.13 -26.80 -20.62
C LYS A 867 -0.37 -27.90 -19.85
N LEU A 868 0.82 -28.29 -20.30
CA LEU A 868 1.62 -29.37 -19.70
C LEU A 868 2.31 -28.97 -18.39
N VAL A 869 2.62 -27.68 -18.20
CA VAL A 869 3.44 -27.18 -17.07
C VAL A 869 2.63 -26.23 -16.17
N ARG A 870 1.48 -25.76 -16.65
CA ARG A 870 0.56 -24.87 -15.93
C ARG A 870 0.15 -25.47 -14.57
N GLY A 871 0.36 -24.70 -13.50
CA GLY A 871 -0.01 -25.09 -12.12
C GLY A 871 1.11 -25.71 -11.28
N ARG A 872 2.29 -25.99 -11.86
CA ARG A 872 3.45 -26.54 -11.14
C ARG A 872 4.44 -25.44 -10.73
N TRP A 873 4.11 -24.69 -9.69
CA TRP A 873 4.91 -23.51 -9.27
C TRP A 873 6.38 -23.84 -8.98
N VAL A 874 6.66 -24.87 -8.17
CA VAL A 874 8.04 -25.26 -7.79
C VAL A 874 8.88 -25.61 -9.03
N LEU A 875 8.32 -26.37 -9.96
CA LEU A 875 9.00 -26.75 -11.20
C LEU A 875 9.31 -25.53 -12.07
N ASN A 876 8.36 -24.60 -12.17
CA ASN A 876 8.51 -23.38 -12.94
C ASN A 876 9.57 -22.44 -12.34
N ASN A 877 9.57 -22.27 -11.01
CA ASN A 877 10.59 -21.51 -10.31
C ASN A 877 11.98 -22.15 -10.44
N ALA A 878 12.09 -23.48 -10.33
CA ALA A 878 13.35 -24.20 -10.55
C ALA A 878 13.86 -24.06 -12.00
N ALA A 879 12.96 -24.15 -12.99
CA ALA A 879 13.30 -23.94 -14.41
C ALA A 879 13.73 -22.50 -14.69
N PHE A 880 13.08 -21.51 -14.06
CA PHE A 880 13.46 -20.11 -14.12
C PHE A 880 14.88 -19.90 -13.57
N TRP A 881 15.16 -20.38 -12.35
CA TRP A 881 16.50 -20.30 -11.77
C TRP A 881 17.55 -21.00 -12.62
N GLY A 882 17.28 -22.24 -13.07
CA GLY A 882 18.18 -22.97 -13.96
C GLY A 882 18.48 -22.22 -15.25
N SER A 883 17.47 -21.61 -15.87
CA SER A 883 17.63 -20.77 -17.07
C SER A 883 18.44 -19.50 -16.79
N MET A 884 18.27 -18.89 -15.62
CA MET A 884 19.01 -17.69 -15.22
C MET A 884 20.50 -17.97 -14.99
N ILE A 885 20.83 -19.01 -14.21
CA ILE A 885 22.22 -19.38 -13.90
C ILE A 885 22.97 -19.72 -15.20
N LEU A 886 22.36 -20.58 -16.02
CA LEU A 886 22.94 -21.02 -17.28
C LEU A 886 23.06 -19.87 -18.27
N GLY A 887 22.01 -19.05 -18.40
CA GLY A 887 21.96 -17.93 -19.34
C GLY A 887 23.06 -16.91 -19.09
N LEU A 888 23.19 -16.41 -17.85
CA LEU A 888 24.20 -15.41 -17.48
C LEU A 888 25.62 -15.90 -17.75
N SER A 889 25.92 -17.13 -17.33
CA SER A 889 27.25 -17.73 -17.47
C SER A 889 27.61 -18.00 -18.94
N THR A 890 26.63 -18.48 -19.72
CA THR A 890 26.81 -18.72 -21.17
C THR A 890 27.08 -17.41 -21.91
N MET A 891 26.36 -16.34 -21.57
CA MET A 891 26.57 -15.03 -22.19
C MET A 891 28.00 -14.53 -21.94
N CYS A 892 28.55 -14.69 -20.74
CA CYS A 892 29.95 -14.34 -20.50
C CYS A 892 30.91 -15.15 -21.39
N SER A 893 30.78 -16.48 -21.42
CA SER A 893 31.60 -17.35 -22.28
C SER A 893 31.57 -16.87 -23.74
N LEU A 894 30.37 -16.60 -24.28
CA LEU A 894 30.18 -16.21 -25.67
C LEU A 894 30.71 -14.79 -25.97
N TYR A 895 30.47 -13.80 -25.10
CA TYR A 895 30.91 -12.42 -25.34
C TYR A 895 32.40 -12.17 -25.06
N VAL A 896 33.03 -12.99 -24.22
CA VAL A 896 34.46 -12.84 -23.91
C VAL A 896 35.33 -13.72 -24.81
N LEU A 897 34.95 -14.99 -25.04
CA LEU A 897 35.82 -15.96 -25.71
C LEU A 897 35.62 -16.06 -27.24
N VAL A 898 34.41 -15.82 -27.75
CA VAL A 898 34.04 -16.05 -29.17
C VAL A 898 33.95 -14.76 -29.95
#